data_AF-A0A8C7KR98-F1
#
_entry.id   AF-A0A8C7KR98-F1
#
_cell.length_a   1.000
_cell.length_b   1.000
_cell.length_c   1.000
_cell.angle_alpha   90.00
_cell.angle_beta   90.00
_cell.angle_gamma   90.00
#
_symmetry.space_group_name_H-M   'P 1'
#
loop_
_entity.id
_entity.type
_entity.pdbx_description
1 polymer ?
#
loop_
_entity_poly.entity_id
_entity_poly.type
_entity_poly.pdbx_seq_one_letter_code
_entity_poly.pdbx_strand_id
1 'polypeptide(L)'
;MLTPLGRLDKYVASENIFNRQMVARSLLDTLKAVNEDEQDCITVLERVGRLADDSEPTVRAELMEQVPHIAIFCQENRPSIPFAFSKYLLPIVVRYLADQNNQVRKTSQAALLVLLEQELIERGDIETLVCPVLVDLTAPDSNDDVKTEAMAIICKMAPMVGKDITERLFLPRFCEMCCDCRMFHVRKVCAANFGDICSVVGGDATEELLLPRFFQLCSDNVWGVRKACAECFMTVSSSTSQEVRRTKLSSLFISLISDPSRWVSTQQKGGFLPFGNPQPGGYLTKQSRSTLGFQKLTRGVDVAEEGGGEQVHTTSNEKDDSPADTSEPSSLSEPVEESPSVSPQDSIPEQELYNSFHFWRMPIAEMDLDIELLQHGGSCQHESPSYGSSSHGKTKASAPVLDRKQLEELIENLEPHIDDPDVKAQVEVLTAALRATTMDSHLEDAFLEPRDSKGGHHHDNPFGSRTSTLQMSHGDDSELSDSSFSPEDEKKSKHQDVIPQALLDQYLSMTDPSRAQTVDMEIAKHCAYSLPGVAMTLGRQNWHCLRDTYETLASDMQWKVRRTLAFSIHELALILGDQLTAADLVPIFNSFLKDLDEVRVGVLKHLYDFLKLLHQETRRKYLYQLQEFLVIRLQLVLLLELYSGQDVYDYLRPLSFSLCTDRVSSVRWTSYKLVSEIIRKVASCQVLLADFLSELVEKFCHSHKWSGRQAFTFVCQLVIEDDCVSLEQFSEHLLAPLLQLASDPVANVRVLLAKTIRQSLMEREYFLHSANSHQEALEQTLVALQMDLDKDVKYFASVHPGSTRISEDAMSTTSSTY
;
A
#
# COMPACT_ATOMS: atom_id res chain seq x y z
N MET A 1 11.25 27.65 -57.47
CA MET A 1 11.38 27.56 -56.00
C MET A 1 12.65 26.78 -55.69
N LEU A 2 13.39 27.12 -54.63
CA LEU A 2 14.57 26.34 -54.22
C LEU A 2 14.13 24.97 -53.68
N THR A 3 14.87 23.91 -54.03
CA THR A 3 14.70 22.57 -53.44
C THR A 3 14.95 22.63 -51.92
N PRO A 4 14.43 21.66 -51.13
CA PRO A 4 14.70 21.60 -49.69
C PRO A 4 16.20 21.68 -49.36
N LEU A 5 17.03 20.91 -50.07
CA LEU A 5 18.48 20.91 -49.91
C LEU A 5 19.12 22.25 -50.34
N GLY A 6 18.70 22.83 -51.47
CA GLY A 6 19.21 24.13 -51.91
C GLY A 6 18.82 25.29 -50.98
N ARG A 7 17.71 25.15 -50.25
CA ARG A 7 17.30 26.08 -49.19
C ARG A 7 18.20 25.93 -47.97
N LEU A 8 18.47 24.69 -47.55
CA LEU A 8 19.40 24.37 -46.46
C LEU A 8 20.77 25.00 -46.72
N ASP A 9 21.39 24.69 -47.87
CA ASP A 9 22.74 25.19 -48.21
C ASP A 9 22.82 26.73 -48.22
N LYS A 10 21.78 27.40 -48.74
CA LYS A 10 21.74 28.87 -48.79
C LYS A 10 21.74 29.50 -47.40
N TYR A 11 20.96 28.94 -46.48
CA TYR A 11 20.73 29.56 -45.18
C TYR A 11 21.72 29.12 -44.11
N VAL A 12 22.31 27.92 -44.20
CA VAL A 12 23.42 27.49 -43.31
C VAL A 12 24.60 28.46 -43.41
N ALA A 13 24.90 28.97 -44.61
CA ALA A 13 25.98 29.94 -44.83
C ALA A 13 25.55 31.42 -44.68
N SER A 14 24.34 31.69 -44.17
CA SER A 14 23.84 33.06 -44.03
C SER A 14 24.55 33.79 -42.90
N GLU A 15 24.93 35.05 -43.11
CA GLU A 15 25.47 35.90 -42.03
C GLU A 15 24.42 36.20 -40.94
N ASN A 16 23.12 36.09 -41.26
CA ASN A 16 22.04 36.35 -40.32
C ASN A 16 21.79 35.14 -39.41
N ILE A 17 21.98 35.35 -38.10
CA ILE A 17 21.81 34.36 -37.04
C ILE A 17 20.39 33.73 -37.08
N PHE A 18 19.35 34.53 -37.26
CA PHE A 18 17.96 34.05 -37.29
C PHE A 18 17.72 33.07 -38.43
N ASN A 19 18.36 33.29 -39.59
CA ASN A 19 18.26 32.36 -40.71
C ASN A 19 18.91 31.01 -40.37
N ARG A 20 20.07 31.03 -39.70
CA ARG A 20 20.75 29.79 -39.28
C ARG A 20 19.98 29.05 -38.19
N GLN A 21 19.38 29.75 -37.23
CA GLN A 21 18.49 29.16 -36.22
C GLN A 21 17.24 28.53 -36.84
N MET A 22 16.58 29.25 -37.76
CA MET A 22 15.40 28.74 -38.47
C MET A 22 15.73 27.46 -39.26
N VAL A 23 16.92 27.42 -39.87
CA VAL A 23 17.40 26.20 -40.52
C VAL A 23 17.59 25.08 -39.52
N ALA A 24 18.26 25.33 -38.39
CA ALA A 24 18.45 24.31 -37.35
C ALA A 24 17.10 23.70 -36.91
N ARG A 25 16.07 24.52 -36.67
CA ARG A 25 14.69 24.09 -36.36
C ARG A 25 14.05 23.21 -37.43
N SER A 26 14.30 23.52 -38.70
CA SER A 26 13.64 22.87 -39.84
C SER A 26 14.45 21.71 -40.43
N LEU A 27 15.52 21.26 -39.75
CA LEU A 27 16.35 20.14 -40.20
C LEU A 27 15.55 18.84 -40.32
N LEU A 28 14.69 18.53 -39.34
CA LEU A 28 13.86 17.33 -39.38
C LEU A 28 12.88 17.35 -40.56
N ASP A 29 12.23 18.49 -40.80
CA ASP A 29 11.32 18.65 -41.94
C ASP A 29 12.06 18.52 -43.28
N THR A 30 13.29 19.04 -43.34
CA THR A 30 14.15 18.90 -44.52
C THR A 30 14.53 17.45 -44.76
N LEU A 31 14.90 16.70 -43.71
CA LEU A 31 15.19 15.26 -43.79
C LEU A 31 13.97 14.45 -44.24
N LYS A 32 12.78 14.73 -43.69
CA LYS A 32 11.52 14.10 -44.11
C LYS A 32 11.21 14.38 -45.58
N ALA A 33 11.50 15.58 -46.07
CA ALA A 33 11.25 15.97 -47.45
C ALA A 33 12.20 15.30 -48.47
N VAL A 34 13.36 14.81 -48.03
CA VAL A 34 14.34 14.12 -48.89
C VAL A 34 14.46 12.62 -48.59
N ASN A 35 13.55 12.06 -47.78
CA ASN A 35 13.63 10.68 -47.29
C ASN A 35 13.64 9.60 -48.38
N GLU A 36 13.20 9.94 -49.60
CA GLU A 36 13.20 9.01 -50.73
C GLU A 36 14.61 8.79 -51.32
N ASP A 37 15.57 9.69 -51.07
CA ASP A 37 16.94 9.62 -51.59
C ASP A 37 17.98 9.56 -50.45
N GLU A 38 18.63 8.41 -50.32
CA GLU A 38 19.68 8.15 -49.32
C GLU A 38 20.83 9.18 -49.40
N GLN A 39 21.25 9.56 -50.60
CA GLN A 39 22.38 10.45 -50.79
C GLN A 39 22.03 11.88 -50.36
N ASP A 40 20.79 12.31 -50.59
CA ASP A 40 20.30 13.60 -50.11
C ASP A 40 20.16 13.61 -48.59
N CYS A 41 19.67 12.53 -47.97
CA CYS A 41 19.64 12.37 -46.51
C CYS A 41 21.05 12.49 -45.89
N ILE A 42 22.04 11.78 -46.45
CA ILE A 42 23.43 11.85 -45.99
C ILE A 42 23.96 13.27 -46.17
N THR A 43 23.66 13.93 -47.29
CA THR A 43 24.11 15.31 -47.53
C THR A 43 23.53 16.27 -46.47
N VAL A 44 22.26 16.13 -46.09
CA VAL A 44 21.67 16.93 -45.01
C VAL A 44 22.40 16.68 -43.69
N LEU A 45 22.68 15.42 -43.33
CA LEU A 45 23.42 15.06 -42.11
C LEU A 45 24.86 15.59 -42.10
N GLU A 46 25.55 15.59 -43.24
CA GLU A 46 26.86 16.23 -43.36
C GLU A 46 26.81 17.76 -43.15
N ARG A 47 25.69 18.41 -43.53
CA ARG A 47 25.48 19.84 -43.29
C ARG A 47 25.16 20.15 -41.83
N VAL A 48 24.62 19.19 -41.06
CA VAL A 48 24.45 19.33 -39.61
C VAL A 48 25.79 19.61 -38.92
N GLY A 49 26.88 18.98 -39.38
CA GLY A 49 28.23 19.25 -38.87
C GLY A 49 28.64 20.72 -38.96
N ARG A 50 28.24 21.44 -40.03
CA ARG A 50 28.53 22.87 -40.17
C ARG A 50 27.75 23.73 -39.18
N LEU A 51 26.49 23.40 -38.95
CA LEU A 51 25.68 24.06 -37.90
C LEU A 51 26.22 23.72 -36.50
N ALA A 52 26.85 22.57 -36.34
CA ALA A 52 27.46 22.16 -35.09
C ALA A 52 28.76 22.92 -34.75
N ASP A 53 29.38 23.56 -35.74
CA ASP A 53 30.57 24.37 -35.58
C ASP A 53 30.26 25.88 -35.62
N ASP A 54 28.98 26.26 -35.56
CA ASP A 54 28.56 27.67 -35.57
C ASP A 54 29.14 28.43 -34.37
N SER A 55 29.59 29.67 -34.59
CA SER A 55 30.13 30.52 -33.52
C SER A 55 29.07 30.89 -32.49
N GLU A 56 27.81 30.99 -32.91
CA GLU A 56 26.70 31.45 -32.06
C GLU A 56 26.12 30.31 -31.21
N PRO A 57 26.17 30.40 -29.86
CA PRO A 57 25.65 29.37 -28.97
C PRO A 57 24.16 29.11 -29.16
N THR A 58 23.40 30.13 -29.56
CA THR A 58 21.95 30.02 -29.78
C THR A 58 21.60 29.16 -31.01
N VAL A 59 22.48 29.09 -32.01
CA VAL A 59 22.31 28.17 -33.16
C VAL A 59 22.68 26.74 -32.73
N ARG A 60 23.77 26.59 -31.98
CA ARG A 60 24.22 25.29 -31.45
C ARG A 60 23.18 24.66 -30.51
N ALA A 61 22.59 25.45 -29.62
CA ALA A 61 21.53 25.01 -28.71
C ALA A 61 20.28 24.57 -29.49
N GLU A 62 19.85 25.37 -30.48
CA GLU A 62 18.70 25.05 -31.32
C GLU A 62 18.88 23.75 -32.09
N LEU A 63 20.08 23.52 -32.64
CA LEU A 63 20.42 22.25 -33.28
C LEU A 63 20.22 21.08 -32.29
N MET A 64 20.73 21.24 -31.06
CA MET A 64 20.69 20.18 -30.05
C MET A 64 19.26 19.84 -29.58
N GLU A 65 18.35 20.82 -29.56
CA GLU A 65 16.91 20.57 -29.31
C GLU A 65 16.29 19.66 -30.38
N GLN A 66 16.78 19.71 -31.61
CA GLN A 66 16.28 18.87 -32.70
C GLN A 66 16.92 17.47 -32.74
N VAL A 67 18.09 17.27 -32.11
CA VAL A 67 18.85 16.00 -32.21
C VAL A 67 18.04 14.78 -31.77
N PRO A 68 17.29 14.76 -30.64
CA PRO A 68 16.50 13.60 -30.27
C PRO A 68 15.45 13.21 -31.33
N HIS A 69 14.79 14.20 -31.93
CA HIS A 69 13.79 13.95 -32.97
C HIS A 69 14.42 13.45 -34.28
N ILE A 70 15.60 13.96 -34.63
CA ILE A 70 16.36 13.47 -35.78
C ILE A 70 16.88 12.04 -35.51
N ALA A 71 17.29 11.72 -34.29
CA ALA A 71 17.74 10.38 -33.93
C ALA A 71 16.64 9.33 -34.10
N ILE A 72 15.40 9.64 -33.68
CA ILE A 72 14.22 8.79 -33.93
C ILE A 72 14.03 8.57 -35.44
N PHE A 73 14.07 9.64 -36.24
CA PHE A 73 13.97 9.53 -37.70
C PHE A 73 15.08 8.64 -38.31
N CYS A 74 16.33 8.77 -37.84
CA CYS A 74 17.43 7.91 -38.28
C CYS A 74 17.21 6.44 -37.91
N GLN A 75 16.60 6.16 -36.75
CA GLN A 75 16.27 4.81 -36.31
C GLN A 75 15.12 4.21 -37.13
N GLU A 76 14.08 4.98 -37.44
CA GLU A 76 12.96 4.57 -38.30
C GLU A 76 13.43 4.27 -39.73
N ASN A 77 14.40 5.03 -40.25
CA ASN A 77 14.95 4.89 -41.60
C ASN A 77 16.31 4.14 -41.62
N ARG A 78 16.59 3.34 -40.57
CA ARG A 78 17.85 2.59 -40.42
C ARG A 78 18.22 1.72 -41.64
N PRO A 79 17.30 1.11 -42.41
CA PRO A 79 17.67 0.36 -43.61
C PRO A 79 18.30 1.21 -44.71
N SER A 80 17.89 2.48 -44.84
CA SER A 80 18.38 3.40 -45.87
C SER A 80 19.61 4.17 -45.43
N ILE A 81 19.71 4.56 -44.15
CA ILE A 81 20.84 5.33 -43.60
C ILE A 81 21.43 4.66 -42.36
N PRO A 82 22.08 3.49 -42.52
CA PRO A 82 22.61 2.74 -41.38
C PRO A 82 23.71 3.54 -40.67
N PHE A 83 23.72 3.49 -39.34
CA PHE A 83 24.70 4.17 -38.48
C PHE A 83 24.76 5.70 -38.60
N ALA A 84 23.79 6.34 -39.27
CA ALA A 84 23.75 7.79 -39.44
C ALA A 84 23.84 8.57 -38.12
N PHE A 85 23.08 8.13 -37.10
CA PHE A 85 23.12 8.74 -35.77
C PHE A 85 24.50 8.62 -35.12
N SER A 86 25.05 7.40 -35.02
CA SER A 86 26.35 7.14 -34.39
C SER A 86 27.49 7.88 -35.11
N LYS A 87 27.43 7.98 -36.44
CA LYS A 87 28.47 8.65 -37.24
C LYS A 87 28.41 10.17 -37.21
N TYR A 88 27.23 10.76 -37.34
CA TYR A 88 27.10 12.21 -37.56
C TYR A 88 26.60 12.98 -36.33
N LEU A 89 25.71 12.40 -35.52
CA LEU A 89 25.03 13.12 -34.45
C LEU A 89 25.64 12.85 -33.08
N LEU A 90 25.96 11.60 -32.75
CA LEU A 90 26.51 11.25 -31.44
C LEU A 90 27.83 11.99 -31.11
N PRO A 91 28.79 12.16 -32.05
CA PRO A 91 30.01 12.92 -31.76
C PRO A 91 29.74 14.39 -31.44
N ILE A 92 28.68 14.97 -32.02
CA ILE A 92 28.25 16.35 -31.73
C ILE A 92 27.68 16.42 -30.31
N VAL A 93 26.79 15.48 -29.95
CA VAL A 93 26.23 15.38 -28.59
C VAL A 93 27.36 15.28 -27.57
N VAL A 94 28.29 14.35 -27.76
CA VAL A 94 29.43 14.14 -26.84
C VAL A 94 30.30 15.39 -26.73
N ARG A 95 30.64 16.03 -27.86
CA ARG A 95 31.44 17.26 -27.86
C ARG A 95 30.74 18.41 -27.12
N TYR A 96 29.42 18.52 -27.24
CA TYR A 96 28.65 19.60 -26.62
C TYR A 96 28.46 19.44 -25.11
N LEU A 97 28.67 18.24 -24.55
CA LEU A 97 28.77 18.06 -23.09
C LEU A 97 29.88 18.93 -22.47
N ALA A 98 30.92 19.24 -23.26
CA ALA A 98 32.06 20.07 -22.88
C ALA A 98 32.02 21.49 -23.50
N ASP A 99 30.88 21.95 -24.05
CA ASP A 99 30.79 23.28 -24.66
C ASP A 99 31.08 24.40 -23.64
N GLN A 100 31.72 25.48 -24.09
CA GLN A 100 32.01 26.62 -23.23
C GLN A 100 30.74 27.32 -22.74
N ASN A 101 29.66 27.28 -23.53
CA ASN A 101 28.40 27.92 -23.20
C ASN A 101 27.50 26.99 -22.36
N ASN A 102 27.05 27.49 -21.20
CA ASN A 102 26.22 26.74 -20.26
C ASN A 102 24.89 26.28 -20.86
N GLN A 103 24.27 27.08 -21.74
CA GLN A 103 22.99 26.71 -22.35
C GLN A 103 23.17 25.54 -23.31
N VAL A 104 24.21 25.57 -24.15
CA VAL A 104 24.51 24.49 -25.10
C VAL A 104 24.80 23.19 -24.36
N ARG A 105 25.59 23.25 -23.28
CA ARG A 105 25.83 22.09 -22.41
C ARG A 105 24.51 21.54 -21.86
N LYS A 106 23.69 22.35 -21.19
CA LYS A 106 22.44 21.89 -20.59
C LYS A 106 21.49 21.25 -21.61
N THR A 107 21.36 21.85 -22.79
CA THR A 107 20.55 21.27 -23.88
C THR A 107 21.13 19.94 -24.36
N SER A 108 22.46 19.83 -24.48
CA SER A 108 23.13 18.59 -24.86
C SER A 108 23.00 17.49 -23.82
N GLN A 109 23.08 17.84 -22.54
CA GLN A 109 22.87 16.91 -21.43
C GLN A 109 21.42 16.39 -21.42
N ALA A 110 20.44 17.27 -21.63
CA ALA A 110 19.04 16.88 -21.76
C ALA A 110 18.80 15.98 -22.97
N ALA A 111 19.36 16.33 -24.13
CA ALA A 111 19.28 15.49 -25.34
C ALA A 111 19.90 14.11 -25.12
N LEU A 112 21.08 14.03 -24.49
CA LEU A 112 21.74 12.76 -24.16
C LEU A 112 20.84 11.87 -23.28
N LEU A 113 20.22 12.44 -22.24
CA LEU A 113 19.32 11.67 -21.36
C LEU A 113 18.11 11.12 -22.13
N VAL A 114 17.47 11.93 -22.99
CA VAL A 114 16.36 11.47 -23.84
C VAL A 114 16.80 10.34 -24.78
N LEU A 115 17.98 10.47 -25.38
CA LEU A 115 18.53 9.45 -26.28
C LEU A 115 18.81 8.13 -25.55
N LEU A 116 19.24 8.18 -24.29
CA LEU A 116 19.48 7.01 -23.45
C LEU A 116 18.17 6.38 -22.97
N GLU A 117 17.20 7.18 -22.53
CA GLU A 117 15.87 6.71 -22.10
C GLU A 117 15.11 6.01 -23.23
N GLN A 118 15.32 6.44 -24.47
CA GLN A 118 14.72 5.84 -25.67
C GLN A 118 15.57 4.70 -26.27
N GLU A 119 16.67 4.31 -25.62
CA GLU A 119 17.58 3.24 -26.08
C GLU A 119 18.11 3.47 -27.52
N LEU A 120 18.30 4.74 -27.92
CA LEU A 120 18.73 5.11 -29.28
C LEU A 120 20.25 5.07 -29.46
N ILE A 121 21.02 4.86 -28.40
CA ILE A 121 22.48 4.76 -28.41
C ILE A 121 22.90 3.33 -28.12
N GLU A 122 23.76 2.76 -28.96
CA GLU A 122 24.29 1.42 -28.75
C GLU A 122 25.20 1.39 -27.51
N ARG A 123 25.13 0.31 -26.71
CA ARG A 123 25.86 0.19 -25.44
C ARG A 123 27.37 0.39 -25.59
N GLY A 124 27.96 -0.10 -26.68
CA GLY A 124 29.38 0.07 -26.97
C GLY A 124 29.78 1.53 -27.24
N ASP A 125 28.91 2.29 -27.90
CA ASP A 125 29.14 3.71 -28.16
C ASP A 125 29.03 4.54 -26.86
N ILE A 126 28.10 4.18 -25.96
CA ILE A 126 28.01 4.81 -24.64
C ILE A 126 29.32 4.64 -23.87
N GLU A 127 29.82 3.40 -23.81
CA GLU A 127 31.02 3.06 -23.07
C GLU A 127 32.29 3.73 -23.64
N THR A 128 32.40 3.78 -24.96
CA THR A 128 33.64 4.23 -25.63
C THR A 128 33.68 5.72 -25.93
N LEU A 129 32.53 6.38 -26.11
CA LEU A 129 32.44 7.79 -26.50
C LEU A 129 31.88 8.69 -25.39
N VAL A 130 30.84 8.24 -24.68
CA VAL A 130 30.13 9.10 -23.70
C VAL A 130 30.78 9.02 -22.32
N CYS A 131 30.99 7.81 -21.79
CA CYS A 131 31.54 7.61 -20.45
C CYS A 131 32.90 8.30 -20.22
N PRO A 132 33.89 8.24 -21.12
CA PRO A 132 35.19 8.87 -20.91
C PRO A 132 35.09 10.39 -20.78
N VAL A 133 34.27 11.03 -21.62
CA VAL A 133 34.08 12.49 -21.59
C VAL A 133 33.45 12.93 -20.28
N LEU A 134 32.44 12.20 -19.77
CA LEU A 134 31.83 12.52 -18.48
C LEU A 134 32.82 12.36 -17.32
N VAL A 135 33.66 11.33 -17.35
CA VAL A 135 34.70 11.13 -16.34
C VAL A 135 35.73 12.27 -16.40
N ASP A 136 36.18 12.64 -17.60
CA ASP A 136 37.13 13.75 -17.80
C ASP A 136 36.55 15.11 -17.35
N LEU A 137 35.26 15.37 -17.60
CA LEU A 137 34.58 16.60 -17.15
C LEU A 137 34.47 16.69 -15.63
N THR A 138 34.58 15.58 -14.92
CA THR A 138 34.64 15.61 -13.46
C THR A 138 36.06 15.83 -12.93
N ALA A 139 37.11 15.80 -13.77
CA ALA A 139 38.52 15.86 -13.36
C ALA A 139 38.84 17.05 -12.44
N PRO A 140 39.87 16.96 -11.56
CA PRO A 140 40.11 17.96 -10.51
C PRO A 140 40.31 19.39 -11.01
N ASP A 141 40.77 19.57 -12.24
CA ASP A 141 41.03 20.84 -12.93
C ASP A 141 39.79 21.45 -13.62
N SER A 142 38.69 20.71 -13.74
CA SER A 142 37.45 21.21 -14.34
C SER A 142 36.72 22.22 -13.45
N ASN A 143 35.92 23.09 -14.07
CA ASN A 143 35.08 24.06 -13.36
C ASN A 143 34.03 23.35 -12.49
N ASP A 144 33.71 23.95 -11.35
CA ASP A 144 32.83 23.42 -10.31
C ASP A 144 31.40 23.18 -10.79
N ASP A 145 30.86 24.09 -11.60
CA ASP A 145 29.55 23.94 -12.23
C ASP A 145 29.54 22.74 -13.18
N VAL A 146 30.61 22.59 -13.97
CA VAL A 146 30.77 21.51 -14.96
C VAL A 146 30.91 20.15 -14.25
N LYS A 147 31.67 20.08 -13.15
CA LYS A 147 31.79 18.88 -12.32
C LYS A 147 30.43 18.47 -11.74
N THR A 148 29.69 19.43 -11.21
CA THR A 148 28.37 19.18 -10.60
C THR A 148 27.38 18.66 -11.65
N GLU A 149 27.35 19.29 -12.83
CA GLU A 149 26.53 18.86 -13.97
C GLU A 149 26.93 17.46 -14.47
N ALA A 150 28.22 17.21 -14.70
CA ALA A 150 28.73 15.93 -15.17
C ALA A 150 28.44 14.79 -14.17
N MET A 151 28.62 15.03 -12.87
CA MET A 151 28.30 14.05 -11.84
C MET A 151 26.80 13.74 -11.78
N ALA A 152 25.94 14.74 -11.95
CA ALA A 152 24.49 14.51 -12.00
C ALA A 152 24.10 13.61 -13.18
N ILE A 153 24.77 13.74 -14.33
CA ILE A 153 24.55 12.87 -15.49
C ILE A 153 25.07 11.47 -15.23
N ILE A 154 26.29 11.33 -14.70
CA ILE A 154 26.86 10.02 -14.32
C ILE A 154 25.89 9.26 -13.42
N CYS A 155 25.32 9.94 -12.41
CA CYS A 155 24.35 9.34 -11.49
C CYS A 155 23.08 8.85 -12.20
N LYS A 156 22.53 9.65 -13.13
CA LYS A 156 21.35 9.27 -13.92
C LYS A 156 21.62 8.17 -14.94
N MET A 157 22.84 8.12 -15.48
CA MET A 157 23.25 7.13 -16.47
C MET A 157 23.57 5.77 -15.85
N ALA A 158 24.03 5.71 -14.60
CA ALA A 158 24.44 4.48 -13.95
C ALA A 158 23.36 3.37 -14.01
N PRO A 159 22.07 3.63 -13.69
CA PRO A 159 21.01 2.63 -13.87
C PRO A 159 20.78 2.19 -15.32
N MET A 160 21.05 3.05 -16.30
CA MET A 160 20.81 2.78 -17.73
C MET A 160 21.92 1.92 -18.36
N VAL A 161 23.18 2.12 -17.96
CA VAL A 161 24.34 1.38 -18.53
C VAL A 161 24.58 0.02 -17.84
N GLY A 162 24.00 -0.14 -16.64
CA GLY A 162 24.05 -1.35 -15.84
C GLY A 162 25.31 -1.49 -14.98
N LYS A 163 25.36 -2.58 -14.20
CA LYS A 163 26.38 -2.85 -13.18
C LYS A 163 27.82 -2.81 -13.69
N ASP A 164 28.14 -3.58 -14.73
CA ASP A 164 29.52 -3.73 -15.23
C ASP A 164 30.19 -2.40 -15.62
N ILE A 165 29.51 -1.59 -16.44
CA ILE A 165 30.02 -0.27 -16.86
C ILE A 165 30.10 0.69 -15.67
N THR A 166 29.07 0.68 -14.81
CA THR A 166 29.01 1.56 -13.62
C THR A 166 30.15 1.26 -12.65
N GLU A 167 30.39 -0.02 -12.31
CA GLU A 167 31.45 -0.42 -11.38
C GLU A 167 32.85 -0.09 -11.91
N ARG A 168 33.10 -0.27 -13.21
CA ARG A 168 34.43 -0.06 -13.79
C ARG A 168 34.74 1.41 -14.09
N LEU A 169 33.78 2.15 -14.65
CA LEU A 169 34.04 3.51 -15.16
C LEU A 169 33.54 4.61 -14.23
N PHE A 170 32.39 4.44 -13.59
CA PHE A 170 31.75 5.52 -12.82
C PHE A 170 32.02 5.44 -11.32
N LEU A 171 32.03 4.23 -10.74
CA LEU A 171 32.16 4.02 -9.30
C LEU A 171 33.47 4.59 -8.71
N PRO A 172 34.66 4.44 -9.34
CA PRO A 172 35.88 5.03 -8.81
C PRO A 172 35.77 6.55 -8.70
N ARG A 173 35.26 7.19 -9.75
CA ARG A 173 35.11 8.64 -9.79
C ARG A 173 34.03 9.15 -8.85
N PHE A 174 32.91 8.43 -8.75
CA PHE A 174 31.85 8.72 -7.80
C PHE A 174 32.39 8.72 -6.36
N CYS A 175 33.19 7.72 -5.99
CA CYS A 175 33.80 7.62 -4.66
C CYS A 175 34.74 8.79 -4.35
N GLU A 176 35.51 9.25 -5.33
CA GLU A 176 36.38 10.43 -5.19
C GLU A 176 35.56 11.70 -4.97
N MET A 177 34.48 11.88 -5.73
CA MET A 177 33.61 13.07 -5.65
C MET A 177 32.78 13.12 -4.37
N CYS A 178 32.44 11.98 -3.77
CA CYS A 178 31.84 11.93 -2.43
C CYS A 178 32.74 12.55 -1.35
N CYS A 179 34.06 12.56 -1.57
CA CYS A 179 35.05 13.03 -0.60
C CYS A 179 35.69 14.37 -0.97
N ASP A 180 35.20 15.05 -2.03
CA ASP A 180 35.76 16.32 -2.44
C ASP A 180 35.53 17.38 -1.36
N CYS A 181 36.60 17.71 -0.63
CA CYS A 181 36.54 18.60 0.52
C CYS A 181 36.23 20.06 0.13
N ARG A 182 36.43 20.44 -1.14
CA ARG A 182 36.27 21.82 -1.60
C ARG A 182 34.83 22.12 -2.00
N MET A 183 34.09 21.12 -2.50
CA MET A 183 32.86 21.36 -3.25
C MET A 183 31.62 20.71 -2.65
N PHE A 184 30.89 21.45 -1.80
CA PHE A 184 29.69 20.90 -1.16
C PHE A 184 28.53 20.61 -2.13
N HIS A 185 28.42 21.34 -3.26
CA HIS A 185 27.40 21.08 -4.27
C HIS A 185 27.54 19.70 -4.90
N VAL A 186 28.78 19.28 -5.23
CA VAL A 186 29.09 17.96 -5.77
C VAL A 186 28.75 16.88 -4.75
N ARG A 187 29.18 17.04 -3.49
CA ARG A 187 28.86 16.08 -2.41
C ARG A 187 27.35 15.95 -2.19
N LYS A 188 26.59 17.05 -2.29
CA LYS A 188 25.13 17.03 -2.22
C LYS A 188 24.50 16.25 -3.37
N VAL A 189 25.02 16.39 -4.60
CA VAL A 189 24.57 15.59 -5.75
C VAL A 189 24.89 14.11 -5.54
N CYS A 190 26.10 13.77 -5.09
CA CYS A 190 26.47 12.39 -4.77
C CYS A 190 25.56 11.80 -3.68
N ALA A 191 25.32 12.54 -2.59
CA ALA A 191 24.43 12.11 -1.51
C ALA A 191 23.00 11.87 -1.99
N ALA A 192 22.45 12.77 -2.83
CA ALA A 192 21.09 12.65 -3.33
C ALA A 192 20.87 11.43 -4.24
N ASN A 193 21.90 10.99 -4.97
CA ASN A 193 21.83 9.85 -5.89
C ASN A 193 22.54 8.59 -5.34
N PHE A 194 22.96 8.60 -4.07
CA PHE A 194 23.78 7.54 -3.49
C PHE A 194 23.07 6.18 -3.52
N GLY A 195 21.78 6.19 -3.17
CA GLY A 195 20.95 4.98 -3.19
C GLY A 195 20.80 4.34 -4.57
N ASP A 196 20.70 5.16 -5.62
CA ASP A 196 20.59 4.66 -6.99
C ASP A 196 21.87 3.94 -7.40
N ILE A 197 23.04 4.51 -7.09
CA ILE A 197 24.34 3.86 -7.33
C ILE A 197 24.44 2.54 -6.55
N CYS A 198 24.07 2.52 -5.27
CA CYS A 198 24.07 1.29 -4.46
C CYS A 198 23.21 0.19 -5.08
N SER A 199 22.03 0.55 -5.58
CA SER A 199 21.11 -0.42 -6.19
C SER A 199 21.65 -1.04 -7.48
N VAL A 200 22.49 -0.31 -8.23
CA VAL A 200 23.08 -0.76 -9.50
C VAL A 200 24.30 -1.65 -9.27
N VAL A 201 25.20 -1.28 -8.35
CA VAL A 201 26.43 -2.05 -8.08
C VAL A 201 26.14 -3.26 -7.17
N GLY A 202 25.07 -3.20 -6.38
CA GLY A 202 24.65 -4.26 -5.48
C GLY A 202 25.43 -4.31 -4.16
N GLY A 203 25.15 -5.35 -3.37
CA GLY A 203 25.56 -5.47 -1.97
C GLY A 203 27.06 -5.42 -1.71
N ASP A 204 27.83 -6.29 -2.39
CA ASP A 204 29.27 -6.43 -2.11
C ASP A 204 30.03 -5.11 -2.32
N ALA A 205 29.85 -4.48 -3.49
CA ALA A 205 30.48 -3.20 -3.80
C ALA A 205 29.95 -2.06 -2.93
N THR A 206 28.67 -2.11 -2.54
CA THR A 206 28.09 -1.12 -1.64
C THR A 206 28.74 -1.19 -0.26
N GLU A 207 28.90 -2.38 0.30
CA GLU A 207 29.48 -2.57 1.63
C GLU A 207 30.98 -2.27 1.68
N GLU A 208 31.73 -2.70 0.66
CA GLU A 208 33.19 -2.55 0.64
C GLU A 208 33.63 -1.14 0.24
N LEU A 209 33.01 -0.55 -0.79
CA LEU A 209 33.51 0.68 -1.41
C LEU A 209 32.69 1.91 -1.05
N LEU A 210 31.35 1.79 -1.01
CA LEU A 210 30.45 2.94 -0.85
C LEU A 210 30.18 3.30 0.62
N LEU A 211 29.93 2.33 1.50
CA LEU A 211 29.59 2.62 2.90
C LEU A 211 30.61 3.52 3.63
N PRO A 212 31.94 3.34 3.47
CA PRO A 212 32.90 4.27 4.08
C PRO A 212 32.70 5.73 3.63
N ARG A 213 32.29 5.93 2.38
CA ARG A 213 31.98 7.25 1.80
C ARG A 213 30.65 7.78 2.31
N PHE A 214 29.65 6.92 2.41
CA PHE A 214 28.35 7.26 2.97
C PHE A 214 28.45 7.75 4.42
N PHE A 215 29.28 7.12 5.24
CA PHE A 215 29.51 7.52 6.64
C PHE A 215 30.12 8.92 6.74
N GLN A 216 31.03 9.26 5.83
CA GLN A 216 31.62 10.60 5.74
C GLN A 216 30.57 11.64 5.34
N LEU A 217 29.72 11.35 4.35
CA LEU A 217 28.65 12.26 3.91
C LEU A 217 27.56 12.45 5.00
N CYS A 218 27.24 11.40 5.75
CA CYS A 218 26.33 11.51 6.90
C CYS A 218 26.90 12.37 8.04
N SER A 219 28.22 12.53 8.10
CA SER A 219 28.93 13.36 9.08
C SER A 219 29.42 14.68 8.47
N ASP A 220 28.89 15.08 7.31
CA ASP A 220 29.33 16.27 6.59
C ASP A 220 29.07 17.56 7.39
N ASN A 221 29.95 18.55 7.27
CA ASN A 221 29.78 19.86 7.90
C ASN A 221 28.54 20.61 7.36
N VAL A 222 28.13 20.32 6.12
CA VAL A 222 26.99 20.96 5.45
C VAL A 222 25.71 20.16 5.71
N TRP A 223 24.76 20.77 6.42
CA TRP A 223 23.48 20.14 6.75
C TRP A 223 22.70 19.66 5.52
N GLY A 224 22.80 20.38 4.40
CA GLY A 224 22.12 20.03 3.15
C GLY A 224 22.62 18.72 2.54
N VAL A 225 23.87 18.32 2.80
CA VAL A 225 24.43 17.02 2.40
C VAL A 225 23.90 15.93 3.34
N ARG A 226 23.95 16.16 4.65
CA ARG A 226 23.42 15.22 5.65
C ARG A 226 21.92 14.95 5.46
N LYS A 227 21.14 15.97 5.09
CA LYS A 227 19.72 15.83 4.73
C LYS A 227 19.54 14.93 3.51
N ALA A 228 20.35 15.10 2.46
CA ALA A 228 20.29 14.23 1.28
C ALA A 228 20.66 12.77 1.62
N CYS A 229 21.64 12.56 2.50
CA CYS A 229 21.94 11.23 3.03
C CYS A 229 20.77 10.64 3.84
N ALA A 230 20.06 11.47 4.59
CA ALA A 230 18.88 11.03 5.32
C ALA A 230 17.75 10.58 4.37
N GLU A 231 17.52 11.32 3.28
CA GLU A 231 16.52 11.00 2.26
C GLU A 231 16.81 9.68 1.54
N CYS A 232 18.07 9.37 1.23
CA CYS A 232 18.45 8.13 0.56
C CYS A 232 18.85 7.00 1.53
N PHE A 233 18.78 7.21 2.85
CA PHE A 233 19.25 6.23 3.83
C PHE A 233 18.59 4.86 3.67
N MET A 234 17.29 4.86 3.35
CA MET A 234 16.50 3.65 3.16
C MET A 234 16.97 2.83 1.96
N THR A 235 17.23 3.48 0.81
CA THR A 235 17.68 2.80 -0.41
C THR A 235 19.12 2.29 -0.30
N VAL A 236 19.96 2.99 0.48
CA VAL A 236 21.29 2.48 0.86
C VAL A 236 21.17 1.26 1.77
N SER A 237 20.32 1.33 2.79
CA SER A 237 20.09 0.24 3.75
C SER A 237 19.58 -1.03 3.06
N SER A 238 18.64 -0.92 2.12
CA SER A 238 18.12 -2.07 1.36
C SER A 238 19.17 -2.76 0.48
N SER A 239 20.24 -2.04 0.14
CA SER A 239 21.35 -2.55 -0.67
C SER A 239 22.47 -3.16 0.20
N THR A 240 22.23 -3.39 1.49
CA THR A 240 23.21 -3.96 2.43
C THR A 240 22.66 -5.18 3.17
N SER A 241 23.58 -6.04 3.61
CA SER A 241 23.32 -7.19 4.46
C SER A 241 22.69 -6.76 5.79
N GLN A 242 21.97 -7.70 6.39
CA GLN A 242 21.32 -7.47 7.67
C GLN A 242 22.32 -7.20 8.79
N GLU A 243 23.49 -7.85 8.77
CA GLU A 243 24.54 -7.64 9.76
C GLU A 243 25.05 -6.19 9.74
N VAL A 244 25.34 -5.67 8.56
CA VAL A 244 25.79 -4.28 8.38
C VAL A 244 24.70 -3.29 8.78
N ARG A 245 23.44 -3.58 8.45
CA ARG A 245 22.30 -2.77 8.90
C ARG A 245 22.26 -2.68 10.42
N ARG A 246 22.35 -3.81 11.11
CA ARG A 246 22.27 -3.88 12.57
C ARG A 246 23.47 -3.27 13.29
N THR A 247 24.68 -3.50 12.80
CA THR A 247 25.92 -3.15 13.51
C THR A 247 26.44 -1.76 13.16
N LYS A 248 26.34 -1.34 11.89
CA LYS A 248 26.92 -0.09 11.40
C LYS A 248 25.85 0.98 11.15
N LEU A 249 24.86 0.67 10.31
CA LEU A 249 23.87 1.67 9.87
C LEU A 249 22.92 2.10 11.00
N SER A 250 22.60 1.22 11.95
CA SER A 250 21.76 1.58 13.11
C SER A 250 22.31 2.77 13.91
N SER A 251 23.61 2.75 14.21
CA SER A 251 24.29 3.82 14.93
C SER A 251 24.28 5.14 14.16
N LEU A 252 24.46 5.06 12.84
CA LEU A 252 24.43 6.20 11.94
C LEU A 252 23.02 6.80 11.83
N PHE A 253 22.00 5.95 11.75
CA PHE A 253 20.61 6.35 11.72
C PHE A 253 20.21 7.10 12.99
N ILE A 254 20.63 6.61 14.16
CA ILE A 254 20.44 7.29 15.44
C ILE A 254 21.12 8.67 15.45
N SER A 255 22.32 8.77 14.89
CA SER A 255 23.03 10.05 14.74
C SER A 255 22.26 11.04 13.86
N LEU A 256 21.62 10.59 12.78
CA LEU A 256 20.83 11.45 11.89
C LEU A 256 19.50 11.88 12.52
N ILE A 257 18.84 11.01 13.29
CA ILE A 257 17.62 11.37 14.05
C ILE A 257 17.94 12.42 15.12
N SER A 258 19.11 12.31 15.75
CA SER A 258 19.58 13.23 16.78
C SER A 258 20.42 14.39 16.23
N ASP A 259 20.36 14.65 14.91
CA ASP A 259 21.18 15.67 14.26
C ASP A 259 20.90 17.06 14.86
N PRO A 260 21.95 17.88 15.11
CA PRO A 260 21.78 19.25 15.59
C PRO A 260 20.88 20.11 14.70
N SER A 261 20.86 19.84 13.39
CA SER A 261 19.99 20.52 12.44
C SER A 261 18.58 19.92 12.45
N ARG A 262 17.58 20.76 12.73
CA ARG A 262 16.16 20.38 12.66
C ARG A 262 15.77 19.84 11.30
N TRP A 263 16.35 20.37 10.22
CA TRP A 263 16.05 19.95 8.84
C TRP A 263 16.54 18.54 8.49
N VAL A 264 17.51 18.01 9.23
CA VAL A 264 18.01 16.64 9.06
C VAL A 264 17.22 15.70 9.96
N SER A 265 17.04 16.08 11.23
CA SER A 265 16.34 15.27 12.22
C SER A 265 14.84 15.11 11.96
N THR A 266 14.15 16.09 11.36
CA THR A 266 12.72 15.96 11.02
C THR A 266 12.47 14.98 9.87
N GLN A 267 13.41 14.82 8.93
CA GLN A 267 13.21 13.91 7.79
C GLN A 267 13.25 12.44 8.21
N GLN A 268 14.11 12.06 9.17
CA GLN A 268 14.19 10.67 9.62
C GLN A 268 13.06 10.23 10.54
N LYS A 269 12.36 11.17 11.19
CA LYS A 269 11.28 10.84 12.14
C LYS A 269 10.07 10.16 11.50
N GLY A 270 9.93 10.20 10.17
CA GLY A 270 8.91 9.46 9.41
C GLY A 270 9.37 8.10 8.85
N GLY A 271 10.66 7.75 8.97
CA GLY A 271 11.28 6.60 8.28
C GLY A 271 11.92 5.57 9.23
N PHE A 272 11.30 5.29 10.38
CA PHE A 272 11.90 4.54 11.48
C PHE A 272 12.30 3.06 11.21
N LEU A 273 12.07 2.49 10.01
CA LEU A 273 12.12 1.03 9.83
C LEU A 273 13.00 0.52 8.65
N PRO A 274 14.34 0.45 8.84
CA PRO A 274 15.23 -0.35 7.98
C PRO A 274 15.66 -1.73 8.54
N PHE A 275 15.36 -2.07 9.80
CA PHE A 275 16.14 -3.09 10.55
C PHE A 275 15.44 -4.45 10.81
N GLY A 276 14.24 -4.67 10.27
CA GLY A 276 13.50 -5.93 10.43
C GLY A 276 14.10 -7.11 9.66
N ASN A 277 14.14 -8.28 10.31
CA ASN A 277 14.63 -9.55 9.72
C ASN A 277 13.66 -10.07 8.63
N PRO A 278 14.08 -10.69 7.52
CA PRO A 278 13.25 -11.59 6.71
C PRO A 278 13.63 -13.05 6.99
N GLN A 279 12.71 -13.90 7.46
CA GLN A 279 12.95 -15.34 7.48
C GLN A 279 12.74 -15.94 6.06
N PRO A 280 13.54 -16.93 5.64
CA PRO A 280 13.49 -17.47 4.28
C PRO A 280 12.50 -18.65 4.19
N GLY A 281 11.58 -18.60 3.23
CA GLY A 281 10.77 -19.77 2.85
C GLY A 281 9.62 -19.45 1.89
N GLY A 282 9.73 -19.91 0.64
CA GLY A 282 8.61 -20.10 -0.28
C GLY A 282 8.49 -19.09 -1.42
N TYR A 283 9.10 -19.41 -2.57
CA TYR A 283 8.82 -18.74 -3.85
C TYR A 283 7.40 -19.06 -4.32
N LEU A 284 6.53 -18.05 -4.46
CA LEU A 284 5.38 -18.09 -5.37
C LEU A 284 5.11 -16.67 -5.91
N THR A 285 5.63 -16.41 -7.11
CA THR A 285 5.32 -15.24 -7.94
C THR A 285 3.85 -15.24 -8.37
N LYS A 286 3.09 -14.20 -8.02
CA LYS A 286 1.96 -13.76 -8.85
C LYS A 286 2.41 -12.58 -9.72
N GLN A 287 2.62 -12.89 -10.99
CA GLN A 287 2.82 -11.92 -12.07
C GLN A 287 1.61 -10.99 -12.21
N SER A 288 1.93 -9.70 -12.32
CA SER A 288 1.40 -8.76 -13.31
C SER A 288 -0.09 -8.38 -13.28
N ARG A 289 -0.36 -7.16 -12.80
CA ARG A 289 -1.29 -6.26 -13.48
C ARG A 289 -0.85 -4.80 -13.35
N SER A 290 -0.14 -4.34 -14.38
CA SER A 290 -0.12 -2.98 -14.93
C SER A 290 -0.27 -1.79 -13.97
N THR A 291 0.86 -1.17 -13.62
CA THR A 291 0.91 0.24 -13.21
C THR A 291 1.61 1.03 -14.32
N LEU A 292 0.87 1.29 -15.39
CA LEU A 292 1.26 2.26 -16.41
C LEU A 292 0.79 3.64 -15.94
N GLY A 293 1.77 4.53 -15.72
CA GLY A 293 1.65 5.97 -15.82
C GLY A 293 0.78 6.67 -14.77
N PHE A 294 1.42 7.25 -13.74
CA PHE A 294 1.12 8.59 -13.21
C PHE A 294 2.26 9.00 -12.24
N GLN A 295 3.43 9.34 -12.79
CA GLN A 295 4.38 10.19 -12.07
C GLN A 295 3.98 11.64 -12.34
N LYS A 296 3.39 12.29 -11.33
CA LYS A 296 3.05 13.71 -11.39
C LYS A 296 4.35 14.51 -11.24
N LEU A 297 4.79 15.10 -12.36
CA LEU A 297 5.80 16.16 -12.40
C LEU A 297 5.36 17.33 -11.49
N THR A 298 6.04 17.52 -10.37
CA THR A 298 6.18 18.83 -9.74
C THR A 298 7.58 18.94 -9.15
N ARG A 299 8.53 19.44 -9.94
CA ARG A 299 9.77 20.01 -9.43
C ARG A 299 10.14 21.22 -10.28
N GLY A 300 9.40 22.31 -10.02
CA GLY A 300 9.81 23.66 -10.40
C GLY A 300 11.00 24.08 -9.55
N VAL A 301 11.93 24.77 -10.18
CA VAL A 301 13.20 25.23 -9.64
C VAL A 301 12.96 26.41 -8.70
N ASP A 302 13.09 26.20 -7.39
CA ASP A 302 13.24 27.31 -6.43
C ASP A 302 14.72 27.48 -6.07
N VAL A 303 15.33 28.47 -6.70
CA VAL A 303 16.57 29.11 -6.24
C VAL A 303 16.16 30.15 -5.21
N ALA A 304 16.34 29.85 -3.92
CA ALA A 304 16.21 30.84 -2.86
C ALA A 304 17.60 31.37 -2.51
N GLU A 305 17.86 32.61 -2.91
CA GLU A 305 18.95 33.44 -2.38
C GLU A 305 18.61 33.85 -0.93
N GLU A 306 19.51 33.54 0.00
CA GLU A 306 19.50 34.10 1.35
C GLU A 306 20.06 35.53 1.33
N GLY A 307 19.28 36.50 1.83
CA GLY A 307 19.73 37.89 1.96
C GLY A 307 18.87 38.72 2.91
N GLY A 308 19.19 38.67 4.20
CA GLY A 308 19.28 39.82 5.12
C GLY A 308 18.03 40.59 5.57
N GLY A 309 17.81 40.60 6.89
CA GLY A 309 17.62 41.86 7.65
C GLY A 309 16.20 42.24 8.05
N GLU A 310 15.91 42.12 9.35
CA GLU A 310 14.75 42.70 10.04
C GLU A 310 14.66 44.23 9.85
N GLN A 311 13.45 44.76 9.66
CA GLN A 311 13.02 46.00 10.33
C GLN A 311 11.50 46.15 10.37
N VAL A 312 11.00 46.29 11.60
CA VAL A 312 9.65 46.68 11.97
C VAL A 312 9.44 48.17 11.65
N HIS A 313 8.36 48.53 10.95
CA HIS A 313 7.75 49.86 11.09
C HIS A 313 6.24 49.85 10.79
N THR A 314 5.50 50.31 11.79
CA THR A 314 4.09 50.76 11.82
C THR A 314 3.86 52.05 11.02
N THR A 315 2.69 52.19 10.37
CA THR A 315 1.86 53.41 10.13
C THR A 315 0.79 53.07 9.07
N SER A 316 -0.53 52.97 9.35
CA SER A 316 -1.57 54.02 9.57
C SER A 316 -2.12 54.71 8.31
N ASN A 317 -3.46 54.70 8.21
CA ASN A 317 -4.38 55.61 7.47
C ASN A 317 -4.43 55.47 5.93
N GLU A 318 -5.54 55.64 5.20
CA GLU A 318 -6.91 56.17 5.41
C GLU A 318 -7.75 55.79 4.14
N LYS A 319 -8.98 55.28 4.26
CA LYS A 319 -10.31 55.92 4.02
C LYS A 319 -10.89 55.87 2.58
N ASP A 320 -12.23 55.98 2.59
CA ASP A 320 -13.23 56.18 1.52
C ASP A 320 -13.82 54.89 0.90
N ASP A 321 -15.14 54.67 0.82
CA ASP A 321 -16.31 55.50 1.14
C ASP A 321 -17.56 54.58 1.24
N SER A 322 -18.50 54.90 2.14
CA SER A 322 -19.85 54.29 2.27
C SER A 322 -20.89 55.27 1.68
N PRO A 323 -22.19 54.95 1.42
CA PRO A 323 -23.20 54.64 2.46
C PRO A 323 -24.30 53.61 2.03
N ALA A 324 -24.70 52.69 2.91
CA ALA A 324 -25.87 52.73 3.80
C ALA A 324 -27.25 52.70 3.12
N ASP A 325 -28.05 51.67 3.40
CA ASP A 325 -29.40 51.90 3.93
C ASP A 325 -29.96 50.72 4.76
N THR A 326 -30.95 51.07 5.56
CA THR A 326 -31.31 50.57 6.90
C THR A 326 -32.43 49.52 6.91
N SER A 327 -32.40 48.58 7.86
CA SER A 327 -33.50 48.23 8.80
C SER A 327 -33.36 46.84 9.46
N GLU A 328 -33.42 46.83 10.78
CA GLU A 328 -33.75 45.70 11.67
C GLU A 328 -35.14 45.99 12.30
N PRO A 329 -35.80 45.11 13.11
CA PRO A 329 -35.57 43.68 13.42
C PRO A 329 -36.88 42.82 13.45
N SER A 330 -36.80 41.48 13.53
CA SER A 330 -37.74 40.66 14.35
C SER A 330 -37.39 39.16 14.44
N SER A 331 -37.10 38.74 15.69
CA SER A 331 -37.48 37.50 16.41
C SER A 331 -37.32 36.09 15.79
N LEU A 332 -36.40 35.34 16.43
CA LEU A 332 -36.51 33.97 16.97
C LEU A 332 -36.92 32.81 16.04
N SER A 333 -35.96 31.93 15.74
CA SER A 333 -36.17 30.50 15.46
C SER A 333 -34.93 29.72 15.92
N GLU A 334 -35.18 28.56 16.54
CA GLU A 334 -34.23 27.64 17.19
C GLU A 334 -33.15 27.06 16.26
N PRO A 335 -32.01 26.56 16.80
CA PRO A 335 -30.92 26.05 15.98
C PRO A 335 -31.27 24.67 15.40
N VAL A 336 -31.16 24.55 14.09
CA VAL A 336 -31.12 23.27 13.37
C VAL A 336 -29.71 22.71 13.52
N GLU A 337 -29.56 21.57 14.19
CA GLU A 337 -28.34 20.77 14.13
C GLU A 337 -28.16 20.23 12.70
N GLU A 338 -27.26 20.85 11.93
CA GLU A 338 -26.75 20.28 10.69
C GLU A 338 -25.73 19.17 11.02
N SER A 339 -26.10 17.93 10.73
CA SER A 339 -25.20 16.78 10.69
C SER A 339 -24.16 16.92 9.56
N PRO A 340 -22.88 16.58 9.76
CA PRO A 340 -21.85 16.76 8.74
C PRO A 340 -22.03 15.74 7.60
N SER A 341 -22.35 16.24 6.40
CA SER A 341 -22.32 15.48 5.17
C SER A 341 -20.87 15.35 4.68
N VAL A 342 -20.29 14.16 4.82
CA VAL A 342 -19.00 13.85 4.18
C VAL A 342 -19.25 13.48 2.72
N SER A 343 -18.85 14.37 1.82
CA SER A 343 -18.82 14.16 0.37
C SER A 343 -17.88 13.01 -0.01
N PRO A 344 -18.17 12.18 -1.04
CA PRO A 344 -17.31 11.06 -1.43
C PRO A 344 -15.97 11.45 -2.10
N GLN A 345 -15.56 12.71 -2.09
CA GLN A 345 -14.42 13.21 -2.88
C GLN A 345 -13.18 13.65 -2.07
N ASP A 346 -13.20 13.58 -0.73
CA ASP A 346 -12.03 13.85 0.12
C ASP A 346 -11.55 12.58 0.87
N SER A 347 -11.28 11.50 0.14
CA SER A 347 -10.54 10.35 0.70
C SER A 347 -9.05 10.70 0.78
N ILE A 348 -8.60 11.14 1.95
CA ILE A 348 -7.17 11.23 2.27
C ILE A 348 -6.54 9.84 2.01
N PRO A 349 -5.44 9.74 1.24
CA PRO A 349 -4.76 8.47 1.00
C PRO A 349 -4.39 7.78 2.33
N GLU A 350 -4.60 6.47 2.44
CA GLU A 350 -4.28 5.71 3.68
C GLU A 350 -2.81 5.87 4.10
N GLN A 351 -1.91 6.05 3.12
CA GLN A 351 -0.49 6.30 3.33
C GLN A 351 -0.20 7.63 4.08
N GLU A 352 -1.13 8.58 4.09
CA GLU A 352 -1.03 9.83 4.87
C GLU A 352 -1.61 9.69 6.29
N LEU A 353 -2.35 8.60 6.56
CA LEU A 353 -3.06 8.38 7.83
C LEU A 353 -2.24 7.56 8.82
N TYR A 354 -1.60 6.48 8.34
CA TYR A 354 -0.68 5.65 9.13
C TYR A 354 0.30 4.90 8.21
N ASN A 355 1.37 4.38 8.79
CA ASN A 355 2.38 3.65 8.05
C ASN A 355 2.02 2.16 7.93
N SER A 356 1.53 1.74 6.77
CA SER A 356 1.06 0.37 6.50
C SER A 356 2.14 -0.61 6.03
N PHE A 357 3.43 -0.20 5.92
CA PHE A 357 4.55 -0.94 5.31
C PHE A 357 4.32 -2.45 5.01
N HIS A 358 3.65 -2.75 3.89
CA HIS A 358 3.55 -4.11 3.34
C HIS A 358 4.82 -4.56 2.58
N PHE A 359 5.83 -3.69 2.48
CA PHE A 359 6.93 -3.88 1.51
C PHE A 359 8.04 -4.84 1.95
N TRP A 360 8.07 -5.31 3.20
CA TRP A 360 9.30 -5.91 3.77
C TRP A 360 9.16 -7.22 4.55
N ARG A 361 8.13 -8.03 4.24
CA ARG A 361 8.13 -9.50 4.30
C ARG A 361 7.05 -10.04 3.35
N MET A 362 7.12 -11.31 2.97
CA MET A 362 5.96 -12.03 2.42
C MET A 362 4.77 -11.83 3.37
N PRO A 363 3.52 -11.67 2.86
CA PRO A 363 2.34 -11.74 3.69
C PRO A 363 2.47 -12.95 4.61
N ILE A 364 2.22 -12.78 5.91
CA ILE A 364 2.15 -13.91 6.83
C ILE A 364 1.22 -14.92 6.15
N ALA A 365 1.72 -16.15 5.92
CA ALA A 365 0.86 -17.23 5.43
C ALA A 365 -0.37 -17.22 6.33
N GLU A 366 -1.57 -17.11 5.73
CA GLU A 366 -2.85 -17.06 6.45
C GLU A 366 -2.73 -17.96 7.68
N MET A 367 -2.61 -17.35 8.86
CA MET A 367 -2.68 -18.13 10.08
C MET A 367 -4.05 -18.80 10.01
N ASP A 368 -4.08 -20.13 10.08
CA ASP A 368 -5.29 -20.93 10.23
C ASP A 368 -6.02 -20.49 11.51
N LEU A 369 -6.69 -19.33 11.44
CA LEU A 369 -7.57 -18.77 12.47
C LEU A 369 -8.70 -19.76 12.81
N ASP A 370 -8.98 -20.68 11.88
CA ASP A 370 -9.99 -21.71 12.01
C ASP A 370 -9.63 -22.80 13.03
N ILE A 371 -8.34 -23.05 13.32
CA ILE A 371 -7.95 -24.15 14.23
C ILE A 371 -8.12 -23.78 15.71
N GLU A 372 -7.94 -22.51 16.10
CA GLU A 372 -8.09 -22.08 17.50
C GLU A 372 -9.56 -21.76 17.85
N LEU A 373 -10.35 -21.25 16.91
CA LEU A 373 -11.78 -20.94 17.14
C LEU A 373 -12.66 -22.21 17.23
N LEU A 374 -12.25 -23.33 16.62
CA LEU A 374 -13.02 -24.58 16.63
C LEU A 374 -12.81 -25.46 17.87
N GLN A 375 -11.76 -25.24 18.67
CA GLN A 375 -11.45 -26.10 19.82
C GLN A 375 -12.32 -25.85 21.06
N HIS A 376 -13.06 -24.73 21.11
CA HIS A 376 -13.90 -24.36 22.26
C HIS A 376 -15.42 -24.58 22.07
N GLY A 377 -15.85 -25.15 20.95
CA GLY A 377 -17.26 -25.44 20.67
C GLY A 377 -17.64 -26.90 20.89
N GLY A 378 -17.74 -27.37 22.14
CA GLY A 378 -18.26 -28.73 22.37
C GLY A 378 -18.26 -29.23 23.81
N SER A 379 -19.20 -28.78 24.63
CA SER A 379 -19.62 -29.55 25.81
C SER A 379 -21.09 -29.31 26.11
N CYS A 380 -21.94 -30.23 25.67
CA CYS A 380 -23.24 -30.49 26.29
C CYS A 380 -23.54 -31.99 26.27
N GLN A 381 -24.01 -32.46 27.41
CA GLN A 381 -24.08 -33.85 27.87
C GLN A 381 -25.21 -34.64 27.19
N HIS A 382 -24.99 -35.95 26.98
CA HIS A 382 -26.06 -36.94 27.13
C HIS A 382 -25.49 -38.34 27.47
N GLU A 383 -26.01 -38.90 28.56
CA GLU A 383 -25.73 -40.21 29.12
C GLU A 383 -26.10 -41.37 28.17
N SER A 384 -25.38 -42.48 28.24
CA SER A 384 -25.84 -43.77 27.73
C SER A 384 -25.43 -44.90 28.67
N PRO A 385 -26.34 -45.86 28.99
CA PRO A 385 -25.95 -47.06 29.72
C PRO A 385 -25.87 -48.30 28.81
N SER A 386 -24.84 -49.11 29.11
CA SER A 386 -24.88 -50.57 29.21
C SER A 386 -24.58 -51.48 27.98
N TYR A 387 -23.40 -52.11 28.09
CA TYR A 387 -23.00 -53.50 27.78
C TYR A 387 -22.83 -54.02 26.33
N GLY A 388 -21.59 -54.45 26.02
CA GLY A 388 -21.34 -55.83 25.55
C GLY A 388 -20.70 -56.07 24.17
N SER A 389 -19.40 -55.78 24.03
CA SER A 389 -18.38 -56.55 23.27
C SER A 389 -18.64 -56.95 21.78
N SER A 390 -17.93 -56.33 20.84
CA SER A 390 -16.71 -56.90 20.22
C SER A 390 -16.34 -56.28 18.86
N SER A 391 -15.06 -55.92 18.76
CA SER A 391 -14.22 -55.89 17.54
C SER A 391 -14.28 -54.66 16.59
N HIS A 392 -13.07 -54.27 16.18
CA HIS A 392 -12.69 -53.38 15.06
C HIS A 392 -12.68 -51.86 15.30
N GLY A 393 -11.66 -51.40 16.04
CA GLY A 393 -11.17 -50.02 15.96
C GLY A 393 -10.14 -49.85 14.83
N LYS A 394 -10.47 -49.03 13.82
CA LYS A 394 -9.51 -48.41 12.89
C LYS A 394 -9.25 -46.97 13.36
N THR A 395 -8.17 -46.76 14.08
CA THR A 395 -7.53 -45.45 14.28
C THR A 395 -6.75 -45.08 13.02
N LYS A 396 -6.99 -43.90 12.45
CA LYS A 396 -6.10 -43.29 11.46
C LYS A 396 -4.80 -42.88 12.19
N ALA A 397 -3.68 -43.41 11.71
CA ALA A 397 -2.35 -43.20 12.24
C ALA A 397 -1.78 -41.83 11.83
N SER A 398 -1.13 -41.17 12.79
CA SER A 398 -0.07 -40.18 12.55
C SER A 398 1.10 -40.86 11.81
N ALA A 399 1.73 -40.16 10.86
CA ALA A 399 2.86 -40.68 10.11
C ALA A 399 4.08 -40.90 11.04
N PRO A 400 4.82 -42.03 10.92
CA PRO A 400 5.95 -42.32 11.78
C PRO A 400 7.23 -41.65 11.27
N VAL A 401 8.04 -41.12 12.19
CA VAL A 401 9.42 -40.72 11.94
C VAL A 401 10.27 -41.99 11.85
N LEU A 402 10.98 -42.19 10.73
CA LEU A 402 11.84 -43.37 10.49
C LEU A 402 13.18 -43.22 11.24
N ASP A 403 13.61 -44.30 11.89
CA ASP A 403 14.87 -44.35 12.64
C ASP A 403 16.08 -44.52 11.69
N ARG A 404 17.25 -44.03 12.09
CA ARG A 404 18.48 -43.95 11.28
C ARG A 404 18.87 -45.30 10.65
N LYS A 405 18.78 -46.38 11.42
CA LYS A 405 19.11 -47.74 10.92
C LYS A 405 18.17 -48.21 9.81
N GLN A 406 16.92 -47.75 9.81
CA GLN A 406 15.93 -48.10 8.79
C GLN A 406 16.20 -47.32 7.49
N LEU A 407 16.70 -46.09 7.58
CA LEU A 407 17.15 -45.32 6.42
C LEU A 407 18.41 -45.94 5.78
N GLU A 408 19.37 -46.40 6.57
CA GLU A 408 20.58 -47.07 6.07
C GLU A 408 20.21 -48.39 5.35
N GLU A 409 19.33 -49.21 5.93
CA GLU A 409 18.88 -50.48 5.33
C GLU A 409 18.05 -50.27 4.05
N LEU A 410 17.27 -49.18 3.96
CA LEU A 410 16.53 -48.83 2.73
C LEU A 410 17.45 -48.38 1.60
N ILE A 411 18.51 -47.62 1.92
CA ILE A 411 19.51 -47.19 0.93
C ILE A 411 20.27 -48.41 0.38
N GLU A 412 20.72 -49.31 1.26
CA GLU A 412 21.50 -50.50 0.88
C GLU A 412 20.69 -51.48 -0.01
N ASN A 413 19.37 -51.55 0.21
CA ASN A 413 18.46 -52.35 -0.63
C ASN A 413 18.16 -51.73 -2.01
N LEU A 414 18.30 -50.40 -2.15
CA LEU A 414 18.01 -49.66 -3.40
C LEU A 414 19.26 -49.41 -4.25
N GLU A 415 20.45 -49.50 -3.65
CA GLU A 415 21.75 -49.33 -4.30
C GLU A 415 21.98 -50.22 -5.55
N PRO A 416 21.49 -51.48 -5.63
CA PRO A 416 21.63 -52.31 -6.82
C PRO A 416 20.79 -51.85 -8.03
N HIS A 417 19.83 -50.93 -7.85
CA HIS A 417 18.87 -50.49 -8.87
C HIS A 417 19.05 -49.01 -9.26
N ILE A 418 20.20 -48.42 -8.96
CA ILE A 418 20.50 -46.99 -9.16
C ILE A 418 20.57 -46.55 -10.63
N ASP A 419 20.54 -47.51 -11.58
CA ASP A 419 20.49 -47.24 -13.02
C ASP A 419 19.13 -46.68 -13.47
N ASP A 420 18.08 -46.84 -12.65
CA ASP A 420 16.77 -46.19 -12.87
C ASP A 420 16.77 -44.76 -12.27
N PRO A 421 16.45 -43.72 -13.06
CA PRO A 421 16.50 -42.33 -12.60
C PRO A 421 15.55 -42.02 -11.45
N ASP A 422 14.42 -42.72 -11.32
CA ASP A 422 13.47 -42.50 -10.22
C ASP A 422 13.98 -43.13 -8.91
N VAL A 423 14.63 -44.28 -8.99
CA VAL A 423 15.30 -44.93 -7.84
C VAL A 423 16.51 -44.12 -7.41
N LYS A 424 17.27 -43.56 -8.36
CA LYS A 424 18.39 -42.67 -8.07
C LYS A 424 17.95 -41.42 -7.29
N ALA A 425 16.86 -40.78 -7.71
CA ALA A 425 16.29 -39.65 -6.98
C ALA A 425 15.84 -40.03 -5.56
N GLN A 426 15.26 -41.23 -5.39
CA GLN A 426 14.86 -41.74 -4.07
C GLN A 426 16.07 -42.01 -3.16
N VAL A 427 17.13 -42.62 -3.68
CA VAL A 427 18.38 -42.84 -2.94
C VAL A 427 19.04 -41.52 -2.57
N GLU A 428 19.03 -40.52 -3.45
CA GLU A 428 19.57 -39.18 -3.15
C GLU A 428 18.78 -38.48 -2.03
N VAL A 429 17.44 -38.58 -2.03
CA VAL A 429 16.58 -38.03 -0.97
C VAL A 429 16.79 -38.76 0.36
N LEU A 430 16.84 -40.09 0.36
CA LEU A 430 17.09 -40.87 1.57
C LEU A 430 18.50 -40.62 2.11
N THR A 431 19.50 -40.49 1.24
CA THR A 431 20.88 -40.13 1.62
C THR A 431 20.96 -38.72 2.19
N ALA A 432 20.20 -37.77 1.63
CA ALA A 432 20.09 -36.41 2.16
C ALA A 432 19.40 -36.39 3.53
N ALA A 433 18.35 -37.19 3.73
CA ALA A 433 17.69 -37.36 5.02
C ALA A 433 18.64 -37.99 6.06
N LEU A 434 19.44 -38.99 5.67
CA LEU A 434 20.46 -39.58 6.53
C LEU A 434 21.55 -38.56 6.91
N ARG A 435 21.98 -37.70 5.98
CA ARG A 435 22.91 -36.58 6.26
C ARG A 435 22.30 -35.52 7.19
N ALA A 436 21.01 -35.24 7.05
CA ALA A 436 20.30 -34.34 7.96
C ALA A 436 20.31 -34.89 9.40
N THR A 437 20.14 -36.21 9.59
CA THR A 437 20.25 -36.82 10.93
C THR A 437 21.67 -36.77 11.52
N THR A 438 22.73 -36.64 10.69
CA THR A 438 24.10 -36.46 11.21
C THR A 438 24.40 -35.02 11.66
N MET A 439 23.76 -34.01 11.06
CA MET A 439 24.04 -32.60 11.33
C MET A 439 23.43 -32.12 12.67
N ASP A 440 22.41 -32.80 13.19
CA ASP A 440 21.79 -32.48 14.49
C ASP A 440 22.53 -33.10 15.69
N SER A 441 23.48 -34.03 15.44
CA SER A 441 24.28 -34.68 16.49
C SER A 441 25.63 -34.02 16.78
N HIS A 442 26.02 -32.98 16.03
CA HIS A 442 27.35 -32.35 16.13
C HIS A 442 27.36 -30.94 16.72
N LEU A 443 26.25 -30.45 17.30
CA LEU A 443 26.21 -29.17 18.03
C LEU A 443 26.44 -29.30 19.55
N GLU A 444 26.55 -30.53 20.10
CA GLU A 444 26.80 -30.73 21.55
C GLU A 444 28.23 -31.21 21.91
N ASP A 445 29.12 -31.52 20.97
CA ASP A 445 30.41 -32.18 21.27
C ASP A 445 31.70 -31.44 20.84
N ALA A 446 31.64 -30.14 20.51
CA ALA A 446 32.78 -29.39 19.97
C ALA A 446 33.43 -28.37 20.93
N PHE A 447 33.53 -28.68 22.23
CA PHE A 447 34.27 -27.83 23.19
C PHE A 447 35.12 -28.59 24.21
N LEU A 448 35.91 -29.59 23.79
CA LEU A 448 37.04 -30.07 24.59
C LEU A 448 38.16 -30.60 23.71
N GLU A 449 39.33 -29.96 23.71
CA GLU A 449 40.64 -30.62 23.53
C GLU A 449 41.77 -29.78 24.18
N PRO A 450 42.89 -30.43 24.58
CA PRO A 450 43.63 -30.10 25.82
C PRO A 450 45.06 -29.59 25.59
N ARG A 451 45.60 -28.73 26.47
CA ARG A 451 47.06 -28.52 26.62
C ARG A 451 47.52 -28.11 28.04
N ASP A 452 48.13 -29.08 28.71
CA ASP A 452 49.38 -29.05 29.50
C ASP A 452 49.79 -27.84 30.38
N SER A 453 49.70 -28.09 31.69
CA SER A 453 50.73 -27.94 32.74
C SER A 453 51.48 -26.60 32.95
N LYS A 454 51.21 -25.95 34.10
CA LYS A 454 52.10 -25.87 35.29
C LYS A 454 51.59 -24.86 36.34
N GLY A 455 51.33 -25.36 37.56
CA GLY A 455 51.76 -24.74 38.82
C GLY A 455 50.80 -23.82 39.57
N GLY A 456 50.35 -24.28 40.76
CA GLY A 456 50.29 -23.43 41.96
C GLY A 456 48.93 -23.21 42.63
N HIS A 457 48.63 -24.03 43.65
CA HIS A 457 47.93 -23.77 44.93
C HIS A 457 47.15 -22.45 45.13
N HIS A 458 45.95 -22.38 45.72
CA HIS A 458 45.46 -22.93 47.00
C HIS A 458 43.91 -22.81 47.09
N HIS A 459 43.26 -23.85 47.65
CA HIS A 459 42.19 -23.85 48.69
C HIS A 459 41.30 -22.59 48.87
N ASP A 460 39.98 -22.63 49.04
CA ASP A 460 39.07 -23.66 49.55
C ASP A 460 37.63 -23.42 49.05
N ASN A 461 36.92 -24.52 48.81
CA ASN A 461 35.46 -24.62 48.76
C ASN A 461 35.02 -25.28 50.08
N PRO A 462 33.81 -25.04 50.58
CA PRO A 462 32.94 -26.20 50.75
C PRO A 462 31.53 -25.94 50.18
N PHE A 463 31.09 -26.81 49.26
CA PHE A 463 30.17 -27.94 49.54
C PHE A 463 28.78 -27.48 49.98
N GLY A 464 27.67 -27.92 49.40
CA GLY A 464 27.38 -28.95 48.41
C GLY A 464 25.86 -28.90 48.18
N SER A 465 25.40 -28.99 46.94
CA SER A 465 25.01 -30.25 46.30
C SER A 465 23.57 -30.66 46.61
N ARG A 466 22.77 -30.62 45.53
CA ARG A 466 21.70 -31.59 45.18
C ARG A 466 20.45 -31.57 46.07
N THR A 467 19.22 -31.75 45.59
CA THR A 467 18.62 -32.19 44.32
C THR A 467 17.12 -32.02 44.49
N SER A 468 16.42 -31.75 43.38
CA SER A 468 15.09 -32.23 42.98
C SER A 468 13.98 -32.38 44.03
N THR A 469 12.79 -31.85 43.74
CA THR A 469 11.58 -32.61 43.36
C THR A 469 10.33 -31.73 43.52
N LEU A 470 9.43 -31.83 42.54
CA LEU A 470 8.08 -31.24 42.47
C LEU A 470 7.24 -31.49 43.73
N GLN A 471 6.44 -30.50 44.14
CA GLN A 471 5.18 -30.76 44.84
C GLN A 471 4.15 -29.65 44.63
N MET A 472 3.01 -30.02 44.04
CA MET A 472 1.74 -29.31 44.08
C MET A 472 1.06 -29.58 45.43
N SER A 473 0.52 -28.55 46.07
CA SER A 473 -0.56 -28.70 47.07
C SER A 473 -1.36 -27.39 47.22
N HIS A 474 -2.68 -27.53 47.16
CA HIS A 474 -3.72 -26.52 47.36
C HIS A 474 -3.77 -25.94 48.79
N GLY A 475 -4.29 -24.71 48.92
CA GLY A 475 -5.22 -24.33 49.99
C GLY A 475 -4.95 -23.02 50.76
N ASP A 476 -5.88 -22.07 50.63
CA ASP A 476 -6.31 -20.97 51.52
C ASP A 476 -5.51 -19.66 51.70
N ASP A 477 -6.20 -18.61 51.21
CA ASP A 477 -6.60 -17.33 51.84
C ASP A 477 -5.59 -16.31 52.40
N SER A 478 -5.79 -15.09 51.86
CA SER A 478 -5.59 -13.75 52.45
C SER A 478 -4.16 -13.30 52.79
N GLU A 479 -3.65 -12.32 52.03
CA GLU A 479 -3.52 -10.92 52.46
C GLU A 479 -2.81 -10.07 51.38
N LEU A 480 -3.27 -8.83 51.26
CA LEU A 480 -2.75 -7.78 50.38
C LEU A 480 -1.30 -7.46 50.74
N SER A 481 -0.38 -7.55 49.78
CA SER A 481 0.89 -6.80 49.85
C SER A 481 1.27 -6.24 48.49
N ASP A 482 1.16 -4.91 48.43
CA ASP A 482 1.65 -4.00 47.41
C ASP A 482 3.17 -4.19 47.22
N SER A 483 3.58 -4.93 46.18
CA SER A 483 4.99 -5.05 45.80
C SER A 483 5.32 -3.96 44.78
N SER A 484 5.86 -2.85 45.30
CA SER A 484 6.49 -1.81 44.50
C SER A 484 7.68 -2.39 43.73
N PHE A 485 7.55 -2.49 42.40
CA PHE A 485 8.64 -2.84 41.51
C PHE A 485 9.72 -1.75 41.55
N SER A 486 11.00 -2.13 41.68
CA SER A 486 12.12 -1.19 41.58
C SER A 486 12.39 -0.82 40.11
N PRO A 487 12.82 0.42 39.81
CA PRO A 487 13.10 0.89 38.44
C PRO A 487 14.17 0.09 37.68
N GLU A 488 14.97 -0.71 38.38
CA GLU A 488 16.02 -1.54 37.80
C GLU A 488 15.49 -2.85 37.21
N ASP A 489 14.35 -3.36 37.70
CA ASP A 489 13.71 -4.58 37.18
C ASP A 489 12.86 -4.28 35.92
N GLU A 490 12.25 -3.09 35.82
CA GLU A 490 11.56 -2.62 34.60
C GLU A 490 12.51 -2.43 33.40
N LYS A 491 13.80 -2.12 33.65
CA LYS A 491 14.79 -1.99 32.57
C LYS A 491 15.27 -3.33 32.01
N LYS A 492 15.25 -4.40 32.82
CA LYS A 492 15.56 -5.76 32.36
C LYS A 492 14.38 -6.38 31.62
N SER A 493 13.14 -6.01 31.94
CA SER A 493 11.93 -6.53 31.31
C SER A 493 11.65 -5.96 29.91
N LYS A 494 12.38 -4.94 29.46
CA LYS A 494 12.23 -4.32 28.12
C LYS A 494 13.38 -4.67 27.15
N HIS A 495 14.21 -5.66 27.51
CA HIS A 495 15.33 -6.07 26.67
C HIS A 495 14.86 -6.99 25.55
N GLN A 496 15.20 -6.66 24.30
CA GLN A 496 14.89 -7.47 23.13
C GLN A 496 16.08 -7.51 22.16
N ASP A 497 16.20 -8.61 21.41
CA ASP A 497 17.33 -8.88 20.49
C ASP A 497 16.98 -8.66 19.01
N VAL A 498 15.79 -8.14 18.72
CA VAL A 498 15.27 -7.99 17.34
C VAL A 498 15.86 -6.75 16.65
N ILE A 499 15.86 -5.62 17.35
CA ILE A 499 16.42 -4.34 16.93
C ILE A 499 17.45 -3.82 17.97
N PRO A 500 18.37 -2.92 17.60
CA PRO A 500 19.29 -2.33 18.57
C PRO A 500 18.54 -1.57 19.68
N GLN A 501 18.82 -1.88 20.94
CA GLN A 501 18.10 -1.30 22.10
C GLN A 501 18.14 0.23 22.11
N ALA A 502 19.28 0.84 21.74
CA ALA A 502 19.40 2.29 21.65
C ALA A 502 18.42 2.93 20.66
N LEU A 503 18.04 2.22 19.59
CA LEU A 503 17.06 2.70 18.63
C LEU A 503 15.64 2.65 19.22
N LEU A 504 15.33 1.56 19.94
CA LEU A 504 14.06 1.42 20.66
C LEU A 504 13.93 2.49 21.73
N ASP A 505 14.95 2.69 22.57
CA ASP A 505 14.94 3.70 23.63
C ASP A 505 14.76 5.13 23.05
N GLN A 506 15.39 5.42 21.91
CA GLN A 506 15.21 6.69 21.21
C GLN A 506 13.77 6.86 20.69
N TYR A 507 13.14 5.79 20.18
CA TYR A 507 11.76 5.81 19.74
C TYR A 507 10.78 5.99 20.91
N LEU A 508 10.94 5.21 21.99
CA LEU A 508 10.11 5.30 23.19
C LEU A 508 10.18 6.70 23.83
N SER A 509 11.38 7.29 23.88
CA SER A 509 11.59 8.65 24.40
C SER A 509 11.00 9.76 23.51
N MET A 510 10.46 9.47 22.32
CA MET A 510 9.69 10.46 21.55
C MET A 510 8.36 10.82 22.19
N THR A 511 7.89 10.00 23.14
CA THR A 511 6.63 10.21 23.89
C THR A 511 6.83 10.84 25.26
N ASP A 512 8.08 11.14 25.64
CA ASP A 512 8.40 11.75 26.93
C ASP A 512 7.88 13.20 27.01
N PRO A 513 7.03 13.54 28.00
CA PRO A 513 6.50 14.89 28.20
C PRO A 513 7.56 15.98 28.32
N SER A 514 8.75 15.67 28.86
CA SER A 514 9.84 16.62 29.05
C SER A 514 10.48 17.06 27.73
N ARG A 515 10.49 16.17 26.73
CA ARG A 515 10.94 16.47 25.35
C ARG A 515 9.81 17.13 24.54
N ALA A 516 8.56 16.74 24.80
CA ALA A 516 7.38 17.32 24.16
C ALA A 516 7.13 18.80 24.53
N GLN A 517 7.57 19.25 25.72
CA GLN A 517 7.46 20.65 26.13
C GLN A 517 8.44 21.59 25.41
N THR A 518 9.49 21.06 24.76
CA THR A 518 10.55 21.87 24.12
C THR A 518 10.63 21.69 22.61
N VAL A 519 9.94 20.71 22.01
CA VAL A 519 10.04 20.40 20.58
C VAL A 519 8.69 19.96 19.99
N ASP A 520 8.33 20.55 18.85
CA ASP A 520 7.23 20.24 17.91
C ASP A 520 6.15 19.26 18.37
N MET A 521 4.92 19.80 18.41
CA MET A 521 3.65 19.06 18.45
C MET A 521 3.54 17.94 17.39
N GLU A 522 4.40 17.90 16.37
CA GLU A 522 4.42 16.89 15.31
C GLU A 522 5.16 15.59 15.69
N ILE A 523 6.02 15.58 16.71
CA ILE A 523 6.83 14.39 17.07
C ILE A 523 5.95 13.22 17.52
N ALA A 524 5.00 13.48 18.41
CA ALA A 524 4.06 12.46 18.89
C ALA A 524 3.21 11.89 17.74
N LYS A 525 2.83 12.74 16.77
CA LYS A 525 2.12 12.32 15.56
C LYS A 525 2.98 11.38 14.70
N HIS A 526 4.26 11.69 14.50
CA HIS A 526 5.17 10.80 13.76
C HIS A 526 5.44 9.48 14.49
N CYS A 527 5.50 9.53 15.83
CA CYS A 527 5.60 8.33 16.66
C CYS A 527 4.37 7.44 16.44
N ALA A 528 3.15 7.99 16.58
CA ALA A 528 1.90 7.29 16.32
C ALA A 528 1.80 6.74 14.90
N TYR A 529 2.23 7.52 13.89
CA TYR A 529 2.22 7.12 12.49
C TYR A 529 3.10 5.89 12.24
N SER A 530 4.25 5.79 12.91
CA SER A 530 5.23 4.70 12.71
C SER A 530 4.97 3.47 13.61
N LEU A 531 4.08 3.59 14.60
CA LEU A 531 3.91 2.58 15.65
C LEU A 531 3.52 1.19 15.14
N PRO A 532 2.55 1.02 14.21
CA PRO A 532 2.22 -0.29 13.67
C PRO A 532 3.43 -1.00 13.04
N GLY A 533 4.25 -0.26 12.30
CA GLY A 533 5.47 -0.82 11.70
C GLY A 533 6.54 -1.21 12.72
N VAL A 534 6.68 -0.45 13.82
CA VAL A 534 7.58 -0.81 14.92
C VAL A 534 7.07 -2.04 15.66
N ALA A 535 5.77 -2.12 15.90
CA ALA A 535 5.13 -3.29 16.50
C ALA A 535 5.30 -4.55 15.62
N MET A 536 5.15 -4.40 14.30
CA MET A 536 5.38 -5.48 13.33
C MET A 536 6.84 -5.96 13.37
N THR A 537 7.79 -5.02 13.51
CA THR A 537 9.23 -5.33 13.53
C THR A 537 9.63 -6.03 14.82
N LEU A 538 9.14 -5.58 15.97
CA LEU A 538 9.40 -6.20 17.27
C LEU A 538 8.66 -7.53 17.44
N GLY A 539 7.51 -7.67 16.79
CA GLY A 539 6.62 -8.82 16.91
C GLY A 539 5.84 -8.86 18.22
N ARG A 540 4.76 -9.66 18.25
CA ARG A 540 3.84 -9.78 19.40
C ARG A 540 4.50 -10.13 20.73
N GLN A 541 5.61 -10.88 20.71
CA GLN A 541 6.35 -11.30 21.92
C GLN A 541 6.92 -10.10 22.68
N ASN A 542 7.25 -9.02 21.98
CA ASN A 542 7.87 -7.82 22.52
C ASN A 542 6.87 -6.66 22.69
N TRP A 543 5.56 -6.92 22.63
CA TRP A 543 4.53 -5.90 22.78
C TRP A 543 4.63 -5.14 24.11
N HIS A 544 5.07 -5.81 25.18
CA HIS A 544 5.33 -5.21 26.49
C HIS A 544 6.30 -4.02 26.44
N CYS A 545 7.17 -3.93 25.43
CA CYS A 545 8.06 -2.77 25.23
C CYS A 545 7.33 -1.53 24.69
N LEU A 546 6.25 -1.73 23.92
CA LEU A 546 5.50 -0.66 23.24
C LEU A 546 4.18 -0.30 23.91
N ARG A 547 3.64 -1.19 24.76
CA ARG A 547 2.33 -1.06 25.41
C ARG A 547 2.14 0.31 26.08
N ASP A 548 3.07 0.70 26.96
CA ASP A 548 3.01 1.97 27.69
C ASP A 548 3.03 3.19 26.73
N THR A 549 3.84 3.09 25.67
CA THR A 549 3.93 4.14 24.64
C THR A 549 2.64 4.24 23.84
N TYR A 550 2.00 3.12 23.51
CA TYR A 550 0.71 3.10 22.84
C TYR A 550 -0.40 3.70 23.72
N GLU A 551 -0.47 3.34 25.00
CA GLU A 551 -1.42 3.90 25.97
C GLU A 551 -1.23 5.42 26.14
N THR A 552 0.02 5.87 26.21
CA THR A 552 0.38 7.30 26.29
C THR A 552 -0.10 8.06 25.05
N LEU A 553 0.17 7.53 23.85
CA LEU A 553 -0.27 8.16 22.59
C LEU A 553 -1.79 8.12 22.41
N ALA A 554 -2.45 7.05 22.86
CA ALA A 554 -3.90 6.90 22.79
C ALA A 554 -4.65 7.90 23.70
N SER A 555 -4.00 8.33 24.78
CA SER A 555 -4.50 9.35 25.71
C SER A 555 -3.90 10.74 25.49
N ASP A 556 -3.16 10.95 24.40
CA ASP A 556 -2.51 12.21 24.07
C ASP A 556 -3.53 13.35 23.97
N MET A 557 -3.18 14.54 24.44
CA MET A 557 -4.06 15.72 24.39
C MET A 557 -4.43 16.10 22.94
N GLN A 558 -3.57 15.80 21.98
CA GLN A 558 -3.78 16.11 20.57
C GLN A 558 -4.63 15.05 19.88
N TRP A 559 -5.81 15.48 19.43
CA TRP A 559 -6.71 14.63 18.64
C TRP A 559 -6.07 14.11 17.34
N LYS A 560 -5.11 14.84 16.74
CA LYS A 560 -4.40 14.40 15.54
C LYS A 560 -3.56 13.14 15.77
N VAL A 561 -2.96 13.01 16.95
CA VAL A 561 -2.19 11.82 17.36
C VAL A 561 -3.13 10.64 17.57
N ARG A 562 -4.20 10.84 18.36
CA ARG A 562 -5.24 9.84 18.62
C ARG A 562 -5.92 9.38 17.33
N ARG A 563 -6.20 10.30 16.40
CA ARG A 563 -6.73 9.99 15.07
C ARG A 563 -5.82 9.03 14.31
N THR A 564 -4.52 9.30 14.24
CA THR A 564 -3.57 8.39 13.57
C THR A 564 -3.58 6.99 14.17
N LEU A 565 -3.70 6.85 15.49
CA LEU A 565 -3.84 5.54 16.14
C LEU A 565 -5.19 4.88 15.86
N ALA A 566 -6.29 5.64 15.88
CA ALA A 566 -7.63 5.13 15.59
C ALA A 566 -7.73 4.55 14.17
N PHE A 567 -7.04 5.16 13.20
CA PHE A 567 -6.97 4.65 11.83
C PHE A 567 -6.06 3.42 11.67
N SER A 568 -5.19 3.09 12.63
CA SER A 568 -4.23 1.97 12.52
C SER A 568 -4.43 0.86 13.55
N ILE A 569 -5.44 0.97 14.42
CA ILE A 569 -5.68 0.00 15.51
C ILE A 569 -6.00 -1.43 15.00
N HIS A 570 -6.63 -1.55 13.83
CA HIS A 570 -6.96 -2.83 13.21
C HIS A 570 -5.70 -3.57 12.71
N GLU A 571 -4.75 -2.86 12.10
CA GLU A 571 -3.44 -3.40 11.74
C GLU A 571 -2.65 -3.86 12.97
N LEU A 572 -2.72 -3.09 14.05
CA LEU A 572 -2.09 -3.49 15.30
C LEU A 572 -2.73 -4.75 15.90
N ALA A 573 -4.06 -4.88 15.81
CA ALA A 573 -4.76 -6.08 16.24
C ALA A 573 -4.35 -7.31 15.43
N LEU A 574 -4.12 -7.16 14.11
CA LEU A 574 -3.59 -8.24 13.26
C LEU A 574 -2.21 -8.71 13.73
N ILE A 575 -1.34 -7.79 14.14
CA ILE A 575 0.03 -8.10 14.59
C ILE A 575 0.02 -8.82 15.94
N LEU A 576 -0.81 -8.34 16.88
CA LEU A 576 -0.81 -8.82 18.27
C LEU A 576 -1.58 -10.13 18.46
N GLY A 577 -2.59 -10.39 17.63
CA GLY A 577 -3.49 -11.52 17.80
C GLY A 577 -4.59 -11.25 18.82
N ASP A 578 -5.48 -12.21 18.96
CA ASP A 578 -6.75 -12.12 19.70
C ASP A 578 -6.61 -11.82 21.21
N GLN A 579 -5.70 -12.49 21.92
CA GLN A 579 -5.54 -12.38 23.38
C GLN A 579 -5.06 -10.99 23.80
N LEU A 580 -3.98 -10.51 23.17
CA LEU A 580 -3.43 -9.18 23.44
C LEU A 580 -4.36 -8.08 22.93
N THR A 581 -5.03 -8.28 21.79
CA THR A 581 -6.05 -7.35 21.30
C THR A 581 -7.19 -7.20 22.29
N ALA A 582 -7.69 -8.31 22.85
CA ALA A 582 -8.77 -8.29 23.82
C ALA A 582 -8.36 -7.62 25.15
N ALA A 583 -7.13 -7.83 25.61
CA ALA A 583 -6.63 -7.27 26.85
C ALA A 583 -6.30 -5.78 26.74
N ASP A 584 -5.54 -5.38 25.71
CA ASP A 584 -4.91 -4.06 25.63
C ASP A 584 -5.58 -3.14 24.59
N LEU A 585 -6.03 -3.65 23.44
CA LEU A 585 -6.57 -2.81 22.37
C LEU A 585 -8.07 -2.53 22.51
N VAL A 586 -8.87 -3.49 22.99
CA VAL A 586 -10.32 -3.32 23.17
C VAL A 586 -10.68 -2.14 24.11
N PRO A 587 -10.02 -1.93 25.26
CA PRO A 587 -10.27 -0.76 26.10
C PRO A 587 -10.01 0.57 25.36
N ILE A 588 -8.91 0.65 24.61
CA ILE A 588 -8.52 1.84 23.84
C ILE A 588 -9.48 2.07 22.67
N PHE A 589 -9.87 1.01 21.95
CA PHE A 589 -10.88 1.04 20.90
C PHE A 589 -12.21 1.63 21.42
N ASN A 590 -12.67 1.16 22.59
CA ASN A 590 -13.87 1.69 23.24
C ASN A 590 -13.72 3.15 23.68
N SER A 591 -12.51 3.57 24.04
CA SER A 591 -12.20 4.99 24.32
C SER A 591 -12.32 5.82 23.04
N PHE A 592 -11.76 5.36 21.91
CA PHE A 592 -11.86 6.05 20.63
C PHE A 592 -13.30 6.15 20.11
N LEU A 593 -14.16 5.15 20.37
CA LEU A 593 -15.59 5.23 20.03
C LEU A 593 -16.33 6.37 20.75
N LYS A 594 -15.79 6.85 21.88
CA LYS A 594 -16.34 7.94 22.70
C LYS A 594 -15.59 9.27 22.54
N ASP A 595 -14.61 9.33 21.64
CA ASP A 595 -13.73 10.49 21.42
C ASP A 595 -14.38 11.53 20.49
N LEU A 596 -13.61 12.48 19.95
CA LEU A 596 -14.06 13.42 18.92
C LEU A 596 -14.44 12.68 17.63
N ASP A 597 -15.35 13.25 16.84
CA ASP A 597 -15.87 12.63 15.63
C ASP A 597 -14.75 12.32 14.62
N GLU A 598 -13.70 13.15 14.52
CA GLU A 598 -12.55 12.93 13.65
C GLU A 598 -11.71 11.70 14.03
N VAL A 599 -11.70 11.33 15.31
CA VAL A 599 -11.03 10.13 15.84
C VAL A 599 -11.96 8.92 15.71
N ARG A 600 -13.25 9.09 16.07
CA ARG A 600 -14.30 8.06 15.97
C ARG A 600 -14.44 7.53 14.55
N VAL A 601 -14.40 8.40 13.54
CA VAL A 601 -14.46 8.00 12.13
C VAL A 601 -13.32 7.04 11.77
N GLY A 602 -12.14 7.15 12.39
CA GLY A 602 -11.01 6.26 12.14
C GLY A 602 -11.31 4.81 12.55
N VAL A 603 -11.82 4.61 13.76
CA VAL A 603 -12.21 3.26 14.22
C VAL A 603 -13.44 2.72 13.50
N LEU A 604 -14.40 3.58 13.16
CA LEU A 604 -15.62 3.18 12.44
C LEU A 604 -15.35 2.79 10.98
N LYS A 605 -14.33 3.36 10.35
CA LYS A 605 -13.90 2.98 8.99
C LYS A 605 -13.25 1.60 8.90
N HIS A 606 -12.74 1.07 10.00
CA HIS A 606 -12.09 -0.26 10.04
C HIS A 606 -12.74 -1.16 11.10
N LEU A 607 -14.02 -0.93 11.39
CA LEU A 607 -14.75 -1.64 12.43
C LEU A 607 -14.87 -3.14 12.10
N TYR A 608 -15.19 -3.48 10.85
CA TYR A 608 -15.24 -4.89 10.41
C TYR A 608 -13.89 -5.59 10.61
N ASP A 609 -12.80 -4.97 10.15
CA ASP A 609 -11.45 -5.54 10.21
C ASP A 609 -11.02 -5.79 11.65
N PHE A 610 -11.31 -4.85 12.56
CA PHE A 610 -11.01 -5.01 13.98
C PHE A 610 -11.89 -6.08 14.64
N LEU A 611 -13.22 -6.05 14.42
CA LEU A 611 -14.15 -6.99 15.05
C LEU A 611 -13.92 -8.43 14.60
N LYS A 612 -13.52 -8.66 13.34
CA LYS A 612 -13.22 -10.00 12.80
C LYS A 612 -12.13 -10.72 13.62
N LEU A 613 -11.23 -9.98 14.25
CA LEU A 613 -10.11 -10.51 15.03
C LEU A 613 -10.48 -10.82 16.48
N LEU A 614 -11.67 -10.43 16.92
CA LEU A 614 -12.14 -10.66 18.28
C LEU A 614 -12.89 -12.00 18.41
N HIS A 615 -12.76 -12.60 19.59
CA HIS A 615 -13.59 -13.74 19.99
C HIS A 615 -15.08 -13.42 19.94
N GLN A 616 -15.90 -14.45 19.67
CA GLN A 616 -17.35 -14.32 19.47
C GLN A 616 -18.07 -13.64 20.64
N GLU A 617 -17.67 -13.91 21.88
CA GLU A 617 -18.27 -13.31 23.07
C GLU A 617 -18.06 -11.80 23.15
N THR A 618 -16.85 -11.34 22.81
CA THR A 618 -16.51 -9.91 22.79
C THR A 618 -17.20 -9.21 21.63
N ARG A 619 -17.23 -9.83 20.44
CA ARG A 619 -18.00 -9.32 19.28
C ARG A 619 -19.47 -9.10 19.62
N ARG A 620 -20.12 -10.04 20.30
CA ARG A 620 -21.53 -9.93 20.68
C ARG A 620 -21.83 -8.71 21.55
N LYS A 621 -20.91 -8.26 22.39
CA LYS A 621 -21.09 -7.04 23.20
C LYS A 621 -21.25 -5.79 22.34
N TYR A 622 -20.67 -5.78 21.13
CA TYR A 622 -20.79 -4.65 20.21
C TYR A 622 -22.14 -4.61 19.48
N LEU A 623 -22.90 -5.71 19.40
CA LEU A 623 -24.21 -5.74 18.72
C LEU A 623 -25.19 -4.70 19.28
N TYR A 624 -25.20 -4.49 20.60
CA TYR A 624 -26.02 -3.46 21.24
C TYR A 624 -25.56 -2.05 20.86
N GLN A 625 -24.25 -1.84 20.74
CA GLN A 625 -23.68 -0.54 20.39
C GLN A 625 -23.86 -0.22 18.89
N LEU A 626 -23.95 -1.22 18.02
CA LEU A 626 -24.22 -1.03 16.58
C LEU A 626 -25.53 -0.27 16.31
N GLN A 627 -26.51 -0.34 17.23
CA GLN A 627 -27.77 0.39 17.09
C GLN A 627 -27.61 1.92 17.22
N GLU A 628 -26.58 2.39 17.93
CA GLU A 628 -26.32 3.82 18.16
C GLU A 628 -25.49 4.48 17.03
N PHE A 629 -24.81 3.69 16.21
CA PHE A 629 -23.84 4.23 15.25
C PHE A 629 -24.39 4.30 13.82
N LEU A 630 -24.82 5.50 13.42
CA LEU A 630 -25.39 5.79 12.10
C LEU A 630 -24.39 5.60 10.93
N VAL A 631 -23.08 5.69 11.19
CA VAL A 631 -22.00 5.67 10.17
C VAL A 631 -21.70 4.25 9.65
N ILE A 632 -22.16 3.21 10.34
CA ILE A 632 -21.91 1.79 10.00
C ILE A 632 -22.73 1.33 8.78
N ARG A 633 -23.63 2.17 8.25
CA ARG A 633 -24.59 1.83 7.19
C ARG A 633 -23.97 1.19 5.94
N LEU A 634 -22.73 1.53 5.60
CA LEU A 634 -22.01 0.93 4.46
C LEU A 634 -21.24 -0.35 4.82
N GLN A 635 -20.82 -0.52 6.08
CA GLN A 635 -20.11 -1.72 6.55
C GLN A 635 -21.02 -2.81 7.10
N LEU A 636 -22.30 -2.49 7.32
CA LEU A 636 -23.23 -3.40 7.99
C LEU A 636 -23.40 -4.72 7.23
N VAL A 637 -23.31 -4.69 5.90
CA VAL A 637 -23.32 -5.90 5.04
C VAL A 637 -22.13 -6.81 5.36
N LEU A 638 -20.91 -6.27 5.45
CA LEU A 638 -19.72 -7.03 5.81
C LEU A 638 -19.82 -7.60 7.23
N LEU A 639 -20.37 -6.81 8.17
CA LEU A 639 -20.55 -7.25 9.56
C LEU A 639 -21.49 -8.46 9.70
N LEU A 640 -22.44 -8.69 8.77
CA LEU A 640 -23.31 -9.87 8.79
C LEU A 640 -22.54 -11.19 8.70
N GLU A 641 -21.36 -11.19 8.08
CA GLU A 641 -20.52 -12.38 8.00
C GLU A 641 -20.05 -12.83 9.38
N LEU A 642 -19.83 -11.89 10.31
CA LEU A 642 -19.23 -12.13 11.61
C LEU A 642 -20.20 -12.68 12.67
N TYR A 643 -21.51 -12.64 12.42
CA TYR A 643 -22.53 -13.01 13.41
C TYR A 643 -23.37 -14.20 12.94
N SER A 644 -23.96 -14.90 13.92
CA SER A 644 -24.89 -16.00 13.65
C SER A 644 -26.22 -15.48 13.08
N GLY A 645 -26.96 -16.30 12.34
CA GLY A 645 -28.27 -15.91 11.80
C GLY A 645 -29.27 -15.48 12.89
N GLN A 646 -29.18 -16.08 14.08
CA GLN A 646 -29.99 -15.71 15.25
C GLN A 646 -29.63 -14.30 15.76
N ASP A 647 -28.33 -14.03 15.95
CA ASP A 647 -27.87 -12.72 16.42
C ASP A 647 -28.25 -11.60 15.41
N VAL A 648 -28.15 -11.89 14.11
CA VAL A 648 -28.59 -10.97 13.04
C VAL A 648 -30.10 -10.71 13.13
N TYR A 649 -30.90 -11.76 13.29
CA TYR A 649 -32.36 -11.65 13.39
C TYR A 649 -32.81 -10.87 14.64
N ASP A 650 -32.16 -11.06 15.77
CA ASP A 650 -32.56 -10.42 17.03
C ASP A 650 -32.16 -8.94 17.08
N TYR A 651 -30.94 -8.61 16.63
CA TYR A 651 -30.36 -7.27 16.82
C TYR A 651 -30.37 -6.39 15.57
N LEU A 652 -30.18 -6.94 14.38
CA LEU A 652 -30.04 -6.17 13.14
C LEU A 652 -31.34 -6.04 12.34
N ARG A 653 -32.27 -6.98 12.46
CA ARG A 653 -33.60 -6.90 11.80
C ARG A 653 -34.37 -5.60 12.10
N PRO A 654 -34.48 -5.12 13.36
CA PRO A 654 -35.22 -3.88 13.63
C PRO A 654 -34.54 -2.67 12.98
N LEU A 655 -33.19 -2.66 13.00
CA LEU A 655 -32.38 -1.61 12.40
C LEU A 655 -32.53 -1.59 10.87
N SER A 656 -32.44 -2.74 10.20
CA SER A 656 -32.57 -2.83 8.74
C SER A 656 -33.92 -2.30 8.27
N PHE A 657 -35.01 -2.62 8.96
CA PHE A 657 -36.34 -2.11 8.62
C PHE A 657 -36.49 -0.61 8.86
N SER A 658 -35.90 -0.07 9.95
CA SER A 658 -35.87 1.37 10.17
C SER A 658 -35.16 2.10 9.02
N LEU A 659 -34.01 1.57 8.57
CA LEU A 659 -33.21 2.16 7.49
C LEU A 659 -33.91 2.12 6.13
N CYS A 660 -34.79 1.16 5.86
CA CYS A 660 -35.59 1.12 4.63
C CYS A 660 -36.60 2.29 4.55
N THR A 661 -36.95 2.88 5.69
CA THR A 661 -37.88 4.03 5.78
C THR A 661 -37.18 5.37 5.99
N ASP A 662 -35.86 5.41 5.88
CA ASP A 662 -35.04 6.60 6.10
C ASP A 662 -35.42 7.74 5.13
N ARG A 663 -35.19 8.99 5.54
CA ARG A 663 -35.51 10.17 4.72
C ARG A 663 -34.58 10.29 3.51
N VAL A 664 -33.33 9.83 3.62
CA VAL A 664 -32.30 9.94 2.58
C VAL A 664 -32.37 8.76 1.61
N SER A 665 -32.43 9.04 0.31
CA SER A 665 -32.61 7.99 -0.73
C SER A 665 -31.43 7.01 -0.82
N SER A 666 -30.19 7.51 -0.73
CA SER A 666 -28.98 6.67 -0.79
C SER A 666 -28.89 5.68 0.38
N VAL A 667 -29.36 6.09 1.56
CA VAL A 667 -29.50 5.20 2.72
C VAL A 667 -30.48 4.08 2.42
N ARG A 668 -31.68 4.44 1.92
CA ARG A 668 -32.72 3.45 1.60
C ARG A 668 -32.20 2.41 0.60
N TRP A 669 -31.45 2.83 -0.41
CA TRP A 669 -30.90 1.89 -1.39
C TRP A 669 -29.90 0.91 -0.77
N THR A 670 -29.04 1.40 0.12
CA THR A 670 -28.07 0.57 0.84
C THR A 670 -28.78 -0.41 1.78
N SER A 671 -29.88 0.02 2.41
CA SER A 671 -30.64 -0.84 3.33
C SER A 671 -31.45 -1.93 2.61
N TYR A 672 -31.88 -1.73 1.37
CA TYR A 672 -32.51 -2.82 0.61
C TYR A 672 -31.55 -3.97 0.35
N LYS A 673 -30.29 -3.65 0.00
CA LYS A 673 -29.22 -4.65 -0.13
C LYS A 673 -28.88 -5.32 1.20
N LEU A 674 -28.88 -4.56 2.29
CA LEU A 674 -28.71 -5.12 3.63
C LEU A 674 -29.82 -6.13 3.96
N VAL A 675 -31.09 -5.81 3.66
CA VAL A 675 -32.22 -6.72 3.90
C VAL A 675 -32.10 -7.98 3.04
N SER A 676 -31.70 -7.89 1.78
CA SER A 676 -31.49 -9.08 0.93
C SER A 676 -30.37 -9.98 1.46
N GLU A 677 -29.28 -9.41 1.98
CA GLU A 677 -28.20 -10.16 2.63
C GLU A 677 -28.65 -10.82 3.94
N ILE A 678 -29.43 -10.13 4.77
CA ILE A 678 -30.01 -10.70 5.99
C ILE A 678 -30.88 -11.91 5.65
N ILE A 679 -31.75 -11.79 4.62
CA ILE A 679 -32.58 -12.88 4.13
C ILE A 679 -31.72 -14.08 3.75
N ARG A 680 -30.63 -13.87 3.00
CA ARG A 680 -29.69 -14.94 2.64
C ARG A 680 -29.08 -15.62 3.88
N LYS A 681 -28.70 -14.83 4.90
CA LYS A 681 -28.10 -15.36 6.14
C LYS A 681 -29.09 -16.18 6.97
N VAL A 682 -30.34 -15.71 7.10
CA VAL A 682 -31.38 -16.41 7.89
C VAL A 682 -32.04 -17.56 7.11
N ALA A 683 -31.82 -17.67 5.80
CA ALA A 683 -32.35 -18.75 4.97
C ALA A 683 -31.93 -20.16 5.43
N SER A 684 -30.84 -20.25 6.20
CA SER A 684 -30.40 -21.48 6.87
C SER A 684 -31.41 -22.03 7.90
N CYS A 685 -32.30 -21.17 8.44
CA CYS A 685 -33.33 -21.54 9.40
C CYS A 685 -34.71 -21.14 8.90
N GLN A 686 -35.52 -22.12 8.48
CA GLN A 686 -36.84 -21.87 7.89
C GLN A 686 -37.80 -21.10 8.81
N VAL A 687 -37.70 -21.30 10.13
CA VAL A 687 -38.53 -20.59 11.11
C VAL A 687 -38.20 -19.09 11.11
N LEU A 688 -36.92 -18.74 11.25
CA LEU A 688 -36.47 -17.35 11.24
C LEU A 688 -36.74 -16.68 9.89
N LEU A 689 -36.55 -17.42 8.79
CA LEU A 689 -36.85 -16.95 7.45
C LEU A 689 -38.35 -16.63 7.29
N ALA A 690 -39.23 -17.56 7.64
CA ALA A 690 -40.67 -17.37 7.51
C ALA A 690 -41.17 -16.19 8.36
N ASP A 691 -40.67 -16.06 9.59
CA ASP A 691 -41.01 -14.93 10.47
C ASP A 691 -40.49 -13.60 9.90
N PHE A 692 -39.24 -13.57 9.40
CA PHE A 692 -38.64 -12.37 8.79
C PHE A 692 -39.41 -11.92 7.55
N LEU A 693 -39.74 -12.85 6.64
CA LEU A 693 -40.45 -12.56 5.41
C LEU A 693 -41.89 -12.10 5.69
N SER A 694 -42.56 -12.72 6.67
CA SER A 694 -43.90 -12.32 7.09
C SER A 694 -43.91 -10.87 7.62
N GLU A 695 -42.94 -10.50 8.45
CA GLU A 695 -42.82 -9.13 8.95
C GLU A 695 -42.45 -8.13 7.84
N LEU A 696 -41.59 -8.53 6.88
CA LEU A 696 -41.26 -7.72 5.70
C LEU A 696 -42.52 -7.39 4.89
N VAL A 697 -43.38 -8.38 4.65
CA VAL A 697 -44.67 -8.18 3.96
C VAL A 697 -45.58 -7.26 4.76
N GLU A 698 -45.74 -7.50 6.06
CA GLU A 698 -46.60 -6.69 6.93
C GLU A 698 -46.17 -5.22 6.97
N LYS A 699 -44.86 -4.95 7.10
CA LYS A 699 -44.33 -3.58 7.22
C LYS A 699 -44.28 -2.83 5.90
N PHE A 700 -43.89 -3.49 4.81
CA PHE A 700 -43.58 -2.80 3.55
C PHE A 700 -44.64 -3.00 2.48
N CYS A 701 -45.08 -4.23 2.21
CA CYS A 701 -46.11 -4.49 1.19
C CYS A 701 -47.45 -3.86 1.57
N HIS A 702 -47.84 -3.95 2.84
CA HIS A 702 -49.07 -3.34 3.37
C HIS A 702 -48.87 -1.92 3.93
N SER A 703 -47.75 -1.27 3.60
CA SER A 703 -47.48 0.09 4.08
C SER A 703 -48.50 1.09 3.54
N HIS A 704 -48.98 1.99 4.41
CA HIS A 704 -49.82 3.12 4.00
C HIS A 704 -49.08 4.10 3.09
N LYS A 705 -47.73 4.16 3.17
CA LYS A 705 -46.90 4.98 2.31
C LYS A 705 -46.50 4.23 1.05
N TRP A 706 -46.68 4.87 -0.10
CA TRP A 706 -46.27 4.30 -1.40
C TRP A 706 -44.76 4.00 -1.46
N SER A 707 -43.94 4.78 -0.77
CA SER A 707 -42.49 4.57 -0.68
C SER A 707 -42.12 3.25 0.03
N GLY A 708 -42.90 2.84 1.04
CA GLY A 708 -42.73 1.55 1.70
C GLY A 708 -43.10 0.38 0.78
N ARG A 709 -44.16 0.54 -0.01
CA ARG A 709 -44.59 -0.49 -0.97
C ARG A 709 -43.60 -0.65 -2.12
N GLN A 710 -43.00 0.46 -2.59
CA GLN A 710 -41.87 0.38 -3.52
C GLN A 710 -40.63 -0.27 -2.90
N ALA A 711 -40.33 0.01 -1.64
CA ALA A 711 -39.21 -0.63 -0.94
C ALA A 711 -39.39 -2.16 -0.92
N PHE A 712 -40.61 -2.65 -0.69
CA PHE A 712 -40.92 -4.08 -0.79
C PHE A 712 -40.59 -4.63 -2.18
N THR A 713 -41.03 -3.96 -3.24
CA THR A 713 -40.75 -4.39 -4.62
C THR A 713 -39.26 -4.42 -4.93
N PHE A 714 -38.49 -3.39 -4.51
CA PHE A 714 -37.04 -3.36 -4.67
C PHE A 714 -36.32 -4.47 -3.91
N VAL A 715 -36.74 -4.76 -2.67
CA VAL A 715 -36.18 -5.88 -1.89
C VAL A 715 -36.48 -7.21 -2.59
N CYS A 716 -37.71 -7.42 -3.05
CA CYS A 716 -38.06 -8.63 -3.81
C CYS A 716 -37.22 -8.77 -5.09
N GLN A 717 -37.00 -7.68 -5.82
CA GLN A 717 -36.12 -7.65 -6.98
C GLN A 717 -34.70 -8.10 -6.63
N LEU A 718 -34.09 -7.52 -5.58
CA LEU A 718 -32.73 -7.90 -5.14
C LEU A 718 -32.66 -9.35 -4.65
N VAL A 719 -33.67 -9.84 -3.94
CA VAL A 719 -33.75 -11.23 -3.47
C VAL A 719 -33.71 -12.22 -4.64
N ILE A 720 -34.35 -11.85 -5.77
CA ILE A 720 -34.34 -12.66 -7.00
C ILE A 720 -33.01 -12.51 -7.74
N GLU A 721 -32.53 -11.28 -7.94
CA GLU A 721 -31.31 -11.01 -8.72
C GLU A 721 -30.06 -11.61 -8.06
N ASP A 722 -29.94 -11.50 -6.73
CA ASP A 722 -28.80 -12.01 -5.97
C ASP A 722 -29.02 -13.44 -5.42
N ASP A 723 -30.05 -14.15 -5.90
CA ASP A 723 -30.39 -15.54 -5.56
C ASP A 723 -30.35 -15.84 -4.03
N CYS A 724 -30.95 -14.95 -3.22
CA CYS A 724 -30.87 -15.03 -1.74
C CYS A 724 -31.63 -16.21 -1.14
N VAL A 725 -32.72 -16.66 -1.79
CA VAL A 725 -33.54 -17.81 -1.39
C VAL A 725 -33.90 -18.63 -2.63
N SER A 726 -34.31 -19.88 -2.44
CA SER A 726 -34.81 -20.67 -3.56
C SER A 726 -36.08 -20.05 -4.17
N LEU A 727 -36.28 -20.24 -5.48
CA LEU A 727 -37.46 -19.71 -6.18
C LEU A 727 -38.77 -20.33 -5.68
N GLU A 728 -38.73 -21.54 -5.10
CA GLU A 728 -39.86 -22.16 -4.41
C GLU A 728 -40.23 -21.38 -3.15
N GLN A 729 -39.26 -21.10 -2.26
CA GLN A 729 -39.47 -20.30 -1.05
C GLN A 729 -39.91 -18.86 -1.37
N PHE A 730 -39.34 -18.26 -2.41
CA PHE A 730 -39.79 -16.96 -2.89
C PHE A 730 -41.24 -17.01 -3.35
N SER A 731 -41.61 -18.04 -4.11
CA SER A 731 -42.97 -18.22 -4.63
C SER A 731 -44.00 -18.47 -3.53
N GLU A 732 -43.60 -19.19 -2.48
CA GLU A 732 -44.43 -19.48 -1.32
C GLU A 732 -44.70 -18.24 -0.47
N HIS A 733 -43.67 -17.45 -0.16
CA HIS A 733 -43.77 -16.37 0.83
C HIS A 733 -43.93 -14.95 0.26
N LEU A 734 -43.36 -14.66 -0.91
CA LEU A 734 -43.24 -13.29 -1.42
C LEU A 734 -43.99 -13.03 -2.73
N LEU A 735 -44.18 -14.05 -3.57
CA LEU A 735 -44.78 -13.85 -4.91
C LEU A 735 -46.22 -13.36 -4.82
N ALA A 736 -47.09 -13.99 -4.03
CA ALA A 736 -48.49 -13.55 -3.92
C ALA A 736 -48.62 -12.11 -3.39
N PRO A 737 -47.94 -11.70 -2.29
CA PRO A 737 -47.89 -10.29 -1.88
C PRO A 737 -47.35 -9.35 -2.95
N LEU A 738 -46.32 -9.76 -3.69
CA LEU A 738 -45.74 -8.94 -4.76
C LEU A 738 -46.74 -8.69 -5.90
N LEU A 739 -47.44 -9.73 -6.35
CA LEU A 739 -48.43 -9.61 -7.43
C LEU A 739 -49.66 -8.79 -7.01
N GLN A 740 -50.01 -8.77 -5.72
CA GLN A 740 -51.09 -7.92 -5.19
C GLN A 740 -50.86 -6.42 -5.47
N LEU A 741 -49.59 -5.98 -5.58
CA LEU A 741 -49.24 -4.60 -5.91
C LEU A 741 -49.64 -4.19 -7.34
N ALA A 742 -50.10 -5.11 -8.19
CA ALA A 742 -50.65 -4.77 -9.50
C ALA A 742 -51.94 -3.93 -9.38
N SER A 743 -52.64 -4.02 -8.26
CA SER A 743 -53.82 -3.20 -7.97
C SER A 743 -53.52 -1.97 -7.10
N ASP A 744 -52.24 -1.61 -6.91
CA ASP A 744 -51.85 -0.47 -6.09
C ASP A 744 -52.45 0.83 -6.62
N PRO A 745 -52.96 1.76 -5.79
CA PRO A 745 -53.46 3.05 -6.27
C PRO A 745 -52.40 3.93 -6.95
N VAL A 746 -51.11 3.75 -6.63
CA VAL A 746 -50.02 4.60 -7.10
C VAL A 746 -49.34 3.98 -8.32
N ALA A 747 -49.39 4.67 -9.47
CA ALA A 747 -48.81 4.20 -10.74
C ALA A 747 -47.31 3.86 -10.61
N ASN A 748 -46.53 4.65 -9.88
CA ASN A 748 -45.09 4.40 -9.69
C ASN A 748 -44.77 3.06 -8.99
N VAL A 749 -45.68 2.54 -8.15
CA VAL A 749 -45.54 1.20 -7.56
C VAL A 749 -45.82 0.14 -8.63
N ARG A 750 -46.89 0.32 -9.41
CA ARG A 750 -47.27 -0.58 -10.51
C ARG A 750 -46.21 -0.64 -11.62
N VAL A 751 -45.58 0.50 -11.96
CA VAL A 751 -44.45 0.56 -12.91
C VAL A 751 -43.29 -0.28 -12.41
N LEU A 752 -42.93 -0.17 -11.13
CA LEU A 752 -41.82 -0.92 -10.55
C LEU A 752 -42.11 -2.43 -10.52
N LEU A 753 -43.36 -2.80 -10.20
CA LEU A 753 -43.80 -4.20 -10.30
C LEU A 753 -43.68 -4.72 -11.74
N ALA A 754 -44.16 -3.97 -12.73
CA ALA A 754 -44.06 -4.35 -14.13
C ALA A 754 -42.61 -4.58 -14.58
N LYS A 755 -41.69 -3.70 -14.15
CA LYS A 755 -40.24 -3.86 -14.38
C LYS A 755 -39.72 -5.14 -13.72
N THR A 756 -40.01 -5.35 -12.44
CA THR A 756 -39.53 -6.51 -11.66
C THR A 756 -40.00 -7.84 -12.28
N ILE A 757 -41.27 -7.90 -12.69
CA ILE A 757 -41.82 -9.09 -13.37
C ILE A 757 -41.06 -9.35 -14.67
N ARG A 758 -40.91 -8.34 -15.53
CA ARG A 758 -40.31 -8.52 -16.86
C ARG A 758 -38.81 -8.74 -16.83
N GLN A 759 -38.09 -8.04 -15.96
CA GLN A 759 -36.63 -7.99 -15.95
C GLN A 759 -36.00 -9.00 -15.00
N SER A 760 -36.69 -9.39 -13.93
CA SER A 760 -36.09 -10.26 -12.89
C SER A 760 -36.79 -11.62 -12.82
N LEU A 761 -38.13 -11.67 -12.82
CA LEU A 761 -38.87 -12.93 -12.70
C LEU A 761 -38.94 -13.72 -14.02
N MET A 762 -39.28 -13.08 -15.13
CA MET A 762 -39.45 -13.75 -16.43
C MET A 762 -38.13 -14.20 -17.09
N GLU A 763 -36.98 -13.76 -16.56
CA GLU A 763 -35.67 -14.26 -17.00
C GLU A 763 -35.30 -15.61 -16.37
N ARG A 764 -35.97 -16.01 -15.28
CA ARG A 764 -35.63 -17.24 -14.53
C ARG A 764 -36.38 -18.44 -15.10
N GLU A 765 -35.65 -19.53 -15.35
CA GLU A 765 -36.18 -20.77 -15.94
C GLU A 765 -37.38 -21.35 -15.19
N TYR A 766 -37.40 -21.24 -13.86
CA TYR A 766 -38.50 -21.73 -13.01
C TYR A 766 -39.89 -21.17 -13.40
N PHE A 767 -39.95 -19.92 -13.85
CA PHE A 767 -41.19 -19.27 -14.28
C PHE A 767 -41.51 -19.45 -15.77
N LEU A 768 -40.63 -20.13 -16.53
CA LEU A 768 -40.84 -20.46 -17.95
C LEU A 768 -41.42 -21.88 -18.16
N HIS A 769 -41.37 -22.73 -17.13
CA HIS A 769 -41.85 -24.11 -17.21
C HIS A 769 -43.38 -24.17 -17.06
N SER A 770 -44.06 -24.58 -18.14
CA SER A 770 -45.53 -24.62 -18.31
C SER A 770 -46.33 -25.50 -17.34
N ALA A 771 -45.68 -26.12 -16.35
CA ALA A 771 -46.31 -26.99 -15.34
C ALA A 771 -46.45 -26.30 -13.96
N ASN A 772 -46.01 -25.04 -13.82
CA ASN A 772 -45.97 -24.35 -12.55
C ASN A 772 -47.18 -23.42 -12.36
N SER A 773 -47.96 -23.60 -11.28
CA SER A 773 -49.11 -22.74 -10.94
C SER A 773 -48.72 -21.28 -10.72
N HIS A 774 -47.45 -21.01 -10.39
CA HIS A 774 -46.93 -19.67 -10.18
C HIS A 774 -46.73 -18.89 -11.51
N GLN A 775 -46.49 -19.58 -12.62
CA GLN A 775 -46.35 -18.96 -13.93
C GLN A 775 -47.68 -18.33 -14.39
N GLU A 776 -48.79 -19.06 -14.22
CA GLU A 776 -50.11 -18.59 -14.63
C GLU A 776 -50.48 -17.29 -13.89
N ALA A 777 -50.23 -17.22 -12.59
CA ALA A 777 -50.47 -16.02 -11.79
C ALA A 777 -49.62 -14.83 -12.26
N LEU A 778 -48.36 -15.07 -12.64
CA LEU A 778 -47.45 -14.04 -13.14
C LEU A 778 -47.90 -13.50 -14.51
N GLU A 779 -48.27 -14.38 -15.43
CA GLU A 779 -48.77 -14.02 -16.76
C GLU A 779 -50.09 -13.24 -16.69
N GLN A 780 -51.04 -13.71 -15.87
CA GLN A 780 -52.30 -13.00 -15.63
C GLN A 780 -52.07 -11.59 -15.09
N THR A 781 -51.14 -11.45 -14.14
CA THR A 781 -50.78 -10.14 -13.57
C THR A 781 -50.13 -9.24 -14.61
N LEU A 782 -49.24 -9.78 -15.46
CA LEU A 782 -48.59 -9.03 -16.52
C LEU A 782 -49.60 -8.52 -17.55
N VAL A 783 -50.55 -9.35 -17.98
CA VAL A 783 -51.63 -8.94 -18.90
C VAL A 783 -52.46 -7.82 -18.28
N ALA A 784 -52.77 -7.89 -16.99
CA ALA A 784 -53.47 -6.82 -16.29
C ALA A 784 -52.69 -5.49 -16.33
N LEU A 785 -51.38 -5.52 -16.11
CA LEU A 785 -50.50 -4.33 -16.18
C LEU A 785 -50.35 -3.79 -17.62
N GLN A 786 -50.39 -4.64 -18.65
CA GLN A 786 -50.41 -4.20 -20.05
C GLN A 786 -51.72 -3.49 -20.42
N MET A 787 -52.79 -3.75 -19.66
CA MET A 787 -54.10 -3.13 -19.81
C MET A 787 -54.35 -1.99 -18.81
N ASP A 788 -53.32 -1.50 -18.10
CA ASP A 788 -53.45 -0.46 -17.07
C ASP A 788 -54.08 0.85 -17.61
N LEU A 789 -54.40 1.83 -16.77
CA LEU A 789 -54.81 3.16 -17.25
C LEU A 789 -53.60 4.04 -17.53
N ASP A 790 -52.53 3.85 -16.76
CA ASP A 790 -51.31 4.63 -16.83
C ASP A 790 -50.42 4.22 -18.01
N LYS A 791 -49.86 5.19 -18.74
CA LYS A 791 -49.08 4.93 -19.95
C LYS A 791 -47.73 4.29 -19.64
N ASP A 792 -47.10 4.67 -18.53
CA ASP A 792 -45.77 4.19 -18.16
C ASP A 792 -45.86 2.74 -17.68
N VAL A 793 -46.93 2.39 -16.95
CA VAL A 793 -47.19 1.00 -16.53
C VAL A 793 -47.33 0.09 -17.75
N LYS A 794 -48.15 0.49 -18.74
CA LYS A 794 -48.29 -0.28 -20.00
C LYS A 794 -46.98 -0.45 -20.73
N TYR A 795 -46.21 0.63 -20.83
CA TYR A 795 -44.94 0.64 -21.53
C TYR A 795 -43.99 -0.39 -20.89
N PHE A 796 -43.73 -0.27 -19.59
CA PHE A 796 -42.81 -1.18 -18.90
C PHE A 796 -43.31 -2.62 -18.80
N ALA A 797 -44.63 -2.86 -18.78
CA ALA A 797 -45.20 -4.21 -18.87
C ALA A 797 -45.06 -4.83 -20.27
N SER A 798 -44.94 -4.02 -21.33
CA SER A 798 -44.88 -4.47 -22.72
C SER A 798 -43.45 -4.61 -23.26
N VAL A 799 -42.49 -3.84 -22.74
CA VAL A 799 -41.07 -3.88 -23.16
C VAL A 799 -40.42 -5.22 -22.83
N HIS A 800 -39.62 -5.76 -23.76
CA HIS A 800 -38.88 -7.02 -23.60
C HIS A 800 -37.45 -6.77 -23.08
N PRO A 801 -36.85 -7.69 -22.31
CA PRO A 801 -35.64 -7.44 -21.50
C PRO A 801 -34.37 -7.04 -22.27
N GLY A 802 -34.30 -7.34 -23.57
CA GLY A 802 -33.08 -7.11 -24.38
C GLY A 802 -32.76 -5.65 -24.75
N SER A 803 -33.62 -4.67 -24.44
CA SER A 803 -33.46 -3.30 -24.97
C SER A 803 -32.93 -2.25 -23.98
N THR A 804 -32.76 -2.56 -22.70
CA THR A 804 -32.28 -1.56 -21.71
C THR A 804 -31.61 -2.26 -20.53
N ARG A 805 -30.28 -2.39 -20.57
CA ARG A 805 -29.48 -2.65 -19.36
C ARG A 805 -29.53 -1.40 -18.48
N ILE A 806 -30.28 -1.48 -17.39
CA ILE A 806 -30.46 -0.41 -16.41
C ILE A 806 -29.21 -0.36 -15.52
N SER A 807 -28.23 0.45 -15.90
CA SER A 807 -27.20 0.93 -14.97
C SER A 807 -27.29 2.43 -14.70
N GLU A 808 -28.16 3.17 -15.39
CA GLU A 808 -28.21 4.64 -15.27
C GLU A 808 -29.57 5.20 -14.81
N ASP A 809 -30.68 4.45 -14.89
CA ASP A 809 -32.02 5.01 -14.65
C ASP A 809 -32.55 4.96 -13.22
N ALA A 810 -31.82 4.35 -12.27
CA ALA A 810 -32.18 4.43 -10.86
C ALA A 810 -32.03 5.84 -10.27
N MET A 811 -31.30 6.74 -10.94
CA MET A 811 -31.18 8.16 -10.58
C MET A 811 -32.15 9.08 -11.32
N SER A 812 -32.83 8.59 -12.37
CA SER A 812 -33.70 9.41 -13.22
C SER A 812 -35.12 9.59 -12.64
N THR A 813 -35.60 8.62 -11.84
CA THR A 813 -36.96 8.69 -11.26
C THR A 813 -37.07 9.59 -10.02
N THR A 814 -35.97 10.15 -9.53
CA THR A 814 -35.98 11.11 -8.40
C THR A 814 -36.19 12.57 -8.82
N SER A 815 -36.26 12.88 -10.11
CA SER A 815 -36.41 14.28 -10.60
C SER A 815 -37.83 14.70 -10.98
N SER A 816 -38.85 13.86 -10.76
CA SER A 816 -40.24 14.24 -11.01
C SER A 816 -41.12 14.02 -9.79
N THR A 817 -40.96 14.88 -8.79
CA THR A 817 -41.97 15.14 -7.75
C THR A 817 -41.67 16.50 -7.13
N TYR A 818 -42.24 17.54 -7.74
CA TYR A 818 -42.66 18.74 -7.02
C TYR A 818 -44.05 18.50 -6.44
#